data_AF-R7PCY2-F1
#
_entry.id   AF-R7PCY2-F1
#
_cell.length_a   1.000
_cell.length_b   1.000
_cell.length_c   1.000
_cell.angle_alpha   90.00
_cell.angle_beta   90.00
_cell.angle_gamma   90.00
#
_symmetry.space_group_name_H-M   'P 1'
#
loop_
_entity.id
_entity.type
_entity.pdbx_description
1 polymer ?
#
loop_
_entity_poly.entity_id
_entity_poly.type
_entity_poly.pdbx_seq_one_letter_code
_entity_poly.pdbx_strand_id
1 'polypeptide(L)'
;MRIMKKNSIIGLCLGLLTLSATSCSDMLSPDMSGRANIGLFGTDTVYSYLGIMKSMQNIAERQVILGESRGDLVTTTEYVTDSVNNVAMFNNPSNGSCALVNRGDYYKVINQCNLYLHNVDTAVTKNNVKYMQKEYAQVVTMRAWAYMMLVQNYGRVPFITEPVTNSNTGWETNPPLGWATVDNLLDLLEGSSKELTKAVTIEQSMGLPSYGTYNTGAVSVPSQSCMFPSQLVLADLYLLRGKDVSDFEKAAQYYYDYLEKNKTDFDPGALRAVYTASYNPPHVTFMPANSGYSDAFNSYENQDIITQIPSAANSSLGTVLTSVQNIFGFSTSSRQSTSTSVGDDDSESYETSGSITASADNTYRQLAPSNSYVTLNKVQTYLGSDYKTPAATDRYLYYTCGDARIEQSASEYRIFTNNTLTRNRFIEKFCMNESFHYALPMYRTSVVFLRFAEAVNRAGYPEYAFSILRNGLNPDHVAKLTTRIDTVRNDAGEITALKRVYAVDSIADQMYATPGELRRAQNVPWLDFSDEKWAQTGGIHARGGSVLDDNDTMYTYQKMVAQKIADEQSRVNPASASMVKKMAQKFRQTMEDENLPEITEDEPAKAKAVEINAVEDIIVDELALEAAFEGYRYYDLMRIARHKNNNNILLSGYDQTDMPAAWNASDFGTRWMAWKIARRGLDLTSPYENPSDLGDASLYNKLLDQANWYLANPVY
;
A
#
# COMPACT_ATOMS: atom_id res chain seq x y z
N MET A 1 32.02 66.25 19.31
CA MET A 1 32.36 66.52 17.90
C MET A 1 33.06 65.30 17.30
N ARG A 2 32.32 64.46 16.57
CA ARG A 2 32.80 63.58 15.50
C ARG A 2 31.57 62.96 14.84
N ILE A 3 31.32 63.39 13.61
CA ILE A 3 30.30 62.85 12.70
C ILE A 3 30.80 61.48 12.25
N MET A 4 29.99 60.42 12.43
CA MET A 4 30.22 59.12 11.78
C MET A 4 29.15 58.87 10.73
N LYS A 5 29.64 58.61 9.51
CA LYS A 5 28.89 58.42 8.26
C LYS A 5 28.05 57.14 8.29
N LYS A 6 26.84 57.21 7.75
CA LYS A 6 26.04 56.05 7.31
C LYS A 6 26.75 55.37 6.14
N ASN A 7 27.08 54.09 6.26
CA ASN A 7 27.41 53.23 5.13
C ASN A 7 26.51 51.98 5.15
N SER A 8 25.91 51.72 4.00
CA SER A 8 24.94 50.69 3.66
C SER A 8 25.54 49.28 3.70
N ILE A 9 24.90 48.34 4.40
CA ILE A 9 25.19 46.89 4.36
C ILE A 9 24.32 46.26 3.26
N ILE A 10 24.51 46.71 2.02
CA ILE A 10 23.90 46.10 0.81
C ILE A 10 24.99 45.53 -0.13
N GLY A 11 26.26 45.57 0.31
CA GLY A 11 27.43 45.14 -0.49
C GLY A 11 28.08 43.82 -0.07
N LEU A 12 27.38 42.93 0.64
CA LEU A 12 27.93 41.63 1.07
C LEU A 12 26.99 40.43 0.80
N CYS A 13 26.06 40.56 -0.14
CA CYS A 13 25.12 39.48 -0.54
C CYS A 13 25.19 39.12 -2.03
N LEU A 14 26.24 39.52 -2.75
CA LEU A 14 26.34 39.36 -4.22
C LEU A 14 27.64 38.68 -4.68
N GLY A 15 28.27 37.87 -3.82
CA GLY A 15 29.54 37.19 -4.12
C GLY A 15 29.60 35.70 -3.76
N LEU A 16 28.47 35.02 -3.57
CA LEU A 16 28.40 33.58 -3.28
C LEU A 16 27.34 32.83 -4.13
N LEU A 17 26.95 33.42 -5.25
CA LEU A 17 26.12 32.81 -6.28
C LEU A 17 27.01 32.44 -7.46
N THR A 18 27.72 31.32 -7.36
CA THR A 18 28.16 30.45 -8.47
C THR A 18 28.95 29.27 -7.91
N LEU A 19 28.56 28.07 -8.32
CA LEU A 19 29.25 26.77 -8.16
C LEU A 19 29.11 26.07 -6.80
N SER A 20 28.02 25.31 -6.66
CA SER A 20 28.03 24.07 -5.87
C SER A 20 27.11 23.04 -6.50
N ALA A 21 27.56 22.50 -7.63
CA ALA A 21 27.11 21.22 -8.18
C ALA A 21 28.25 20.22 -7.96
N THR A 22 28.36 19.66 -6.76
CA THR A 22 29.27 18.55 -6.42
C THR A 22 28.64 17.71 -5.31
N SER A 23 27.71 16.83 -5.65
CA SER A 23 27.19 15.77 -4.75
C SER A 23 27.15 14.39 -5.43
N CYS A 24 27.61 14.27 -6.68
CA CYS A 24 27.46 13.05 -7.48
C CYS A 24 28.63 12.06 -7.36
N SER A 25 29.74 12.44 -6.72
CA SER A 25 30.89 11.56 -6.46
C SER A 25 30.74 10.68 -5.21
N ASP A 26 29.65 10.85 -4.44
CA ASP A 26 29.51 10.28 -3.09
C ASP A 26 28.37 9.23 -2.99
N MET A 27 27.83 8.74 -4.11
CA MET A 27 26.70 7.80 -4.10
C MET A 27 27.12 6.38 -3.69
N LEU A 28 28.33 5.94 -4.07
CA LEU A 28 28.88 4.61 -3.76
C LEU A 28 30.11 4.67 -2.83
N SER A 29 30.36 5.79 -2.18
CA SER A 29 31.50 5.98 -1.26
C SER A 29 31.11 5.62 0.18
N PRO A 30 31.42 4.42 0.66
CA PRO A 30 31.40 4.20 2.10
C PRO A 30 32.59 4.94 2.72
N ASP A 31 32.36 5.85 3.68
CA ASP A 31 33.42 6.25 4.60
C ASP A 31 33.79 5.04 5.46
N MET A 32 34.86 4.35 5.08
CA MET A 32 35.36 3.13 5.73
C MET A 32 36.59 3.39 6.59
N SER A 33 36.98 4.65 6.79
CA SER A 33 38.23 5.03 7.46
C SER A 33 38.30 4.63 8.95
N GLY A 34 37.21 4.14 9.54
CA GLY A 34 37.13 3.66 10.93
C GLY A 34 36.56 2.26 11.15
N ARG A 35 36.32 1.45 10.11
CA ARG A 35 35.76 0.09 10.28
C ARG A 35 36.86 -0.93 10.55
N ALA A 36 37.02 -1.31 11.82
CA ALA A 36 37.77 -2.50 12.19
C ALA A 36 37.16 -3.73 11.50
N ASN A 37 37.98 -4.46 10.73
CA ASN A 37 37.71 -5.78 10.14
C ASN A 37 36.52 -5.93 9.18
N ILE A 38 36.63 -5.40 7.95
CA ILE A 38 35.74 -5.70 6.81
C ILE A 38 35.58 -7.22 6.58
N GLY A 39 36.64 -8.01 6.83
CA GLY A 39 36.63 -9.48 6.72
C GLY A 39 35.86 -10.23 7.81
N LEU A 40 35.34 -9.54 8.85
CA LEU A 40 34.48 -10.12 9.89
C LEU A 40 32.99 -9.78 9.69
N PHE A 41 32.64 -8.89 8.76
CA PHE A 41 31.24 -8.60 8.47
C PHE A 41 30.61 -9.83 7.82
N GLY A 42 29.58 -10.41 8.44
CA GLY A 42 28.99 -11.71 8.05
C GLY A 42 29.51 -12.93 8.82
N THR A 43 30.57 -12.81 9.64
CA THR A 43 30.99 -13.90 10.56
C THR A 43 30.22 -13.85 11.89
N ASP A 44 29.82 -12.65 12.32
CA ASP A 44 28.80 -12.43 13.35
C ASP A 44 27.52 -11.90 12.68
N THR A 45 26.60 -12.81 12.39
CA THR A 45 25.44 -12.52 11.53
C THR A 45 24.43 -11.60 12.17
N VAL A 46 24.27 -11.64 13.49
CA VAL A 46 23.32 -10.81 14.22
C VAL A 46 23.74 -9.35 14.17
N TYR A 47 24.99 -9.02 14.53
CA TYR A 47 25.45 -7.62 14.46
C TYR A 47 25.50 -7.08 13.03
N SER A 48 25.84 -7.94 12.06
CA SER A 48 25.85 -7.54 10.65
C SER A 48 24.43 -7.20 10.16
N TYR A 49 23.44 -8.04 10.50
CA TYR A 49 22.03 -7.78 10.22
C TYR A 49 21.53 -6.51 10.90
N LEU A 50 21.85 -6.31 12.18
CA LEU A 50 21.49 -5.08 12.92
C LEU A 50 22.09 -3.81 12.29
N GLY A 51 23.30 -3.91 11.72
CA GLY A 51 23.90 -2.83 10.93
C GLY A 51 23.11 -2.49 9.66
N ILE A 52 22.59 -3.50 8.96
CA ILE A 52 21.72 -3.31 7.78
C ILE A 52 20.40 -2.67 8.22
N MET A 53 19.78 -3.17 9.29
CA MET A 53 18.57 -2.58 9.89
C MET A 53 18.77 -1.11 10.28
N LYS A 54 19.93 -0.76 10.83
CA LYS A 54 20.30 0.63 11.12
C LYS A 54 20.29 1.49 9.86
N SER A 55 20.73 0.95 8.73
CA SER A 55 20.72 1.67 7.45
C SER A 55 19.31 1.78 6.86
N MET A 56 18.43 0.81 7.11
CA MET A 56 17.01 0.88 6.72
C MET A 56 16.28 2.06 7.39
N GLN A 57 16.65 2.41 8.62
CA GLN A 57 16.09 3.59 9.31
C GLN A 57 16.26 4.89 8.50
N ASN A 58 17.30 5.01 7.65
CA ASN A 58 17.55 6.20 6.84
C ASN A 58 16.61 6.33 5.63
N ILE A 59 15.96 5.24 5.21
CA ILE A 59 15.07 5.21 4.03
C ILE A 59 13.60 4.95 4.39
N ALA A 60 13.31 4.55 5.63
CA ALA A 60 11.95 4.22 6.09
C ALA A 60 10.98 5.42 5.98
N GLU A 61 11.30 6.54 6.62
CA GLU A 61 10.46 7.76 6.54
C GLU A 61 10.32 8.29 5.12
N ARG A 62 11.41 8.20 4.35
CA ARG A 62 11.44 8.62 2.96
C ARG A 62 10.46 7.83 2.12
N GLN A 63 10.35 6.51 2.33
CA GLN A 63 9.39 5.70 1.58
C GLN A 63 7.97 6.18 1.81
N VAL A 64 7.59 6.49 3.06
CA VAL A 64 6.27 7.03 3.40
C VAL A 64 6.02 8.36 2.72
N ILE A 65 6.94 9.33 2.92
CA ILE A 65 6.78 10.68 2.41
C ILE A 65 6.71 10.69 0.87
N LEU A 66 7.61 9.95 0.19
CA LEU A 66 7.63 9.85 -1.26
C LEU A 66 6.42 9.08 -1.83
N GLY A 67 5.90 8.12 -1.08
CA GLY A 67 4.72 7.33 -1.44
C GLY A 67 3.43 8.12 -1.36
N GLU A 68 3.33 9.08 -0.45
CA GLU A 68 2.12 9.88 -0.26
C GLU A 68 2.18 11.23 -0.99
N SER A 69 3.27 12.00 -0.86
CA SER A 69 3.39 13.35 -1.43
C SER A 69 3.15 13.44 -2.94
N ARG A 70 3.48 12.38 -3.67
CA ARG A 70 3.28 12.28 -5.12
C ARG A 70 1.93 11.69 -5.52
N GLY A 71 1.16 11.17 -4.57
CA GLY A 71 -0.16 10.60 -4.80
C GLY A 71 -1.27 11.65 -4.91
N ASP A 72 -2.50 11.14 -4.98
CA ASP A 72 -3.76 11.90 -5.05
C ASP A 72 -4.44 12.11 -3.68
N LEU A 73 -3.95 11.49 -2.61
CA LEU A 73 -4.60 11.54 -1.29
C LEU A 73 -4.11 12.69 -0.40
N VAL A 74 -3.04 13.37 -0.78
CA VAL A 74 -2.52 14.54 -0.05
C VAL A 74 -2.44 15.77 -0.95
N THR A 75 -2.50 16.94 -0.34
CA THR A 75 -2.19 18.22 -0.97
C THR A 75 -1.19 18.99 -0.12
N THR A 76 -0.37 19.83 -0.75
CA THR A 76 0.52 20.75 -0.05
C THR A 76 -0.29 21.88 0.60
N THR A 77 0.20 22.41 1.72
CA THR A 77 -0.38 23.58 2.39
C THR A 77 0.49 24.82 2.20
N GLU A 78 0.08 25.93 2.80
CA GLU A 78 0.88 27.16 2.86
C GLU A 78 2.21 27.02 3.65
N TYR A 79 2.34 25.99 4.48
CA TYR A 79 3.54 25.75 5.31
C TYR A 79 4.52 24.78 4.66
N VAL A 80 4.22 24.30 3.45
CA VAL A 80 5.07 23.33 2.74
C VAL A 80 6.49 23.89 2.52
N THR A 81 7.50 23.07 2.81
CA THR A 81 8.88 23.43 2.45
C THR A 81 9.11 23.22 0.96
N ASP A 82 10.07 23.95 0.38
CA ASP A 82 10.45 23.78 -1.04
C ASP A 82 10.82 22.33 -1.37
N SER A 83 11.46 21.62 -0.44
CA SER A 83 11.85 20.22 -0.61
C SER A 83 10.64 19.29 -0.79
N VAL A 84 9.63 19.42 0.07
CA VAL A 84 8.39 18.63 -0.01
C VAL A 84 7.56 19.06 -1.22
N ASN A 85 7.45 20.37 -1.47
CA ASN A 85 6.69 20.90 -2.59
C ASN A 85 7.26 20.45 -3.95
N ASN A 86 8.58 20.44 -4.10
CA ASN A 86 9.23 20.00 -5.34
C ASN A 86 8.95 18.54 -5.66
N VAL A 87 8.87 17.68 -4.65
CA VAL A 87 8.46 16.28 -4.81
C VAL A 87 6.97 16.20 -5.15
N ALA A 88 6.11 16.88 -4.39
CA ALA A 88 4.66 16.82 -4.58
C ALA A 88 4.19 17.39 -5.94
N MET A 89 4.91 18.38 -6.49
CA MET A 89 4.60 19.05 -7.75
C MET A 89 5.43 18.57 -8.94
N PHE A 90 6.19 17.49 -8.75
CA PHE A 90 7.01 16.89 -9.81
C PHE A 90 7.92 17.94 -10.49
N ASN A 91 8.62 18.73 -9.67
CA ASN A 91 9.62 19.71 -10.14
C ASN A 91 11.01 19.10 -10.34
N ASN A 92 11.13 17.78 -10.13
CA ASN A 92 12.30 16.96 -10.38
C ASN A 92 13.63 17.52 -9.81
N PRO A 93 13.72 17.73 -8.49
CA PRO A 93 14.92 18.26 -7.86
C PRO A 93 16.11 17.32 -8.06
N SER A 94 17.31 17.89 -8.19
CA SER A 94 18.55 17.11 -8.38
C SER A 94 18.78 16.12 -7.24
N ASN A 95 19.27 14.92 -7.54
CA ASN A 95 19.66 13.96 -6.52
C ASN A 95 20.68 14.56 -5.53
N GLY A 96 20.48 14.32 -4.24
CA GLY A 96 21.29 14.85 -3.14
C GLY A 96 20.90 16.25 -2.68
N SER A 97 19.98 16.94 -3.38
CA SER A 97 19.56 18.30 -3.03
C SER A 97 18.84 18.41 -1.68
N CYS A 98 18.17 17.34 -1.25
CA CYS A 98 17.58 17.24 0.08
C CYS A 98 17.48 15.77 0.53
N ALA A 99 17.16 15.57 1.81
CA ALA A 99 17.02 14.24 2.40
C ALA A 99 15.92 13.37 1.78
N LEU A 100 14.97 13.94 1.02
CA LEU A 100 13.91 13.16 0.34
C LEU A 100 14.39 12.55 -0.99
N VAL A 101 15.34 13.20 -1.67
CA VAL A 101 15.88 12.79 -2.97
C VAL A 101 17.36 12.43 -2.85
N ASN A 102 17.68 11.52 -1.92
CA ASN A 102 19.03 10.98 -1.79
C ASN A 102 19.10 9.50 -2.13
N ARG A 103 19.50 9.19 -3.35
CA ARG A 103 19.66 7.82 -3.82
C ARG A 103 20.77 7.04 -3.11
N GLY A 104 21.81 7.72 -2.62
CA GLY A 104 22.96 7.08 -1.98
C GLY A 104 22.59 6.23 -0.76
N ASP A 105 21.55 6.62 -0.01
CA ASP A 105 21.13 5.87 1.18
C ASP A 105 20.58 4.47 0.84
N TYR A 106 19.94 4.30 -0.32
CA TYR A 106 19.49 2.99 -0.77
C TYR A 106 20.69 2.10 -1.15
N TYR A 107 21.68 2.65 -1.85
CA TYR A 107 22.90 1.90 -2.18
C TYR A 107 23.77 1.60 -0.95
N LYS A 108 23.68 2.41 0.11
CA LYS A 108 24.29 2.09 1.40
C LYS A 108 23.70 0.84 2.03
N VAL A 109 22.38 0.65 1.95
CA VAL A 109 21.71 -0.60 2.38
C VAL A 109 22.18 -1.75 1.49
N ILE A 110 22.07 -1.60 0.17
CA ILE A 110 22.45 -2.64 -0.81
C ILE A 110 23.90 -3.07 -0.63
N ASN A 111 24.84 -2.14 -0.44
CA ASN A 111 26.25 -2.46 -0.27
C ASN A 111 26.51 -3.25 1.02
N GLN A 112 25.79 -2.95 2.11
CA GLN A 112 25.89 -3.74 3.34
C GLN A 112 25.32 -5.14 3.17
N CYS A 113 24.21 -5.28 2.44
CA CYS A 113 23.70 -6.60 2.06
C CYS A 113 24.72 -7.37 1.21
N ASN A 114 25.32 -6.73 0.21
CA ASN A 114 26.32 -7.36 -0.65
C ASN A 114 27.54 -7.81 0.15
N LEU A 115 28.05 -6.97 1.06
CA LEU A 115 29.17 -7.32 1.93
C LEU A 115 28.84 -8.54 2.82
N TYR A 116 27.63 -8.57 3.39
CA TYR A 116 27.17 -9.73 4.17
C TYR A 116 27.11 -11.00 3.31
N LEU A 117 26.45 -10.92 2.15
CA LEU A 117 26.21 -12.07 1.27
C LEU A 117 27.49 -12.61 0.65
N HIS A 118 28.50 -11.76 0.45
CA HIS A 118 29.83 -12.17 -0.01
C HIS A 118 30.59 -12.99 1.05
N ASN A 119 30.37 -12.71 2.34
CA ASN A 119 31.17 -13.28 3.43
C ASN A 119 30.46 -14.40 4.21
N VAL A 120 29.13 -14.49 4.12
CA VAL A 120 28.34 -15.47 4.90
C VAL A 120 28.58 -16.89 4.38
N ASP A 121 28.91 -17.81 5.29
CA ASP A 121 28.95 -19.24 5.00
C ASP A 121 27.71 -19.94 5.58
N THR A 122 26.78 -20.30 4.69
CA THR A 122 25.52 -20.97 5.07
C THR A 122 25.68 -22.46 5.39
N ALA A 123 26.88 -23.02 5.21
CA ALA A 123 27.20 -24.40 5.58
C ALA A 123 27.62 -24.54 7.05
N VAL A 124 27.98 -23.45 7.72
CA VAL A 124 28.40 -23.48 9.13
C VAL A 124 27.27 -23.97 10.01
N THR A 125 27.60 -24.88 10.93
CA THR A 125 26.66 -25.45 11.89
C THR A 125 27.11 -25.20 13.32
N LYS A 126 26.13 -25.00 14.22
CA LYS A 126 26.31 -24.98 15.66
C LYS A 126 25.23 -25.87 16.26
N ASN A 127 25.62 -26.87 17.05
CA ASN A 127 24.71 -27.89 17.58
C ASN A 127 23.84 -28.56 16.49
N ASN A 128 24.46 -28.90 15.35
CA ASN A 128 23.79 -29.46 14.15
C ASN A 128 22.73 -28.55 13.49
N VAL A 129 22.65 -27.28 13.87
CA VAL A 129 21.76 -26.28 13.25
C VAL A 129 22.59 -25.36 12.35
N LYS A 130 22.16 -25.20 11.10
CA LYS A 130 22.71 -24.20 10.16
C LYS A 130 22.21 -22.80 10.52
N TYR A 131 22.82 -22.23 11.54
CA TYR A 131 22.32 -21.01 12.19
C TYR A 131 22.45 -19.73 11.34
N MET A 132 23.19 -19.74 10.22
CA MET A 132 23.33 -18.58 9.32
C MET A 132 22.25 -18.48 8.24
N GLN A 133 21.48 -19.55 8.00
CA GLN A 133 20.58 -19.62 6.85
C GLN A 133 19.41 -18.64 6.96
N LYS A 134 18.88 -18.44 8.17
CA LYS A 134 17.75 -17.53 8.38
C LYS A 134 18.12 -16.08 8.10
N GLU A 135 19.27 -15.63 8.60
CA GLU A 135 19.82 -14.29 8.37
C GLU A 135 20.20 -14.10 6.90
N TYR A 136 20.75 -15.14 6.25
CA TYR A 136 20.97 -15.11 4.80
C TYR A 136 19.68 -14.81 4.03
N ALA A 137 18.59 -15.54 4.32
CA ALA A 137 17.30 -15.31 3.66
C ALA A 137 16.81 -13.87 3.86
N GLN A 138 16.91 -13.35 5.09
CA GLN A 138 16.51 -11.98 5.39
C GLN A 138 17.36 -10.92 4.66
N VAL A 139 18.68 -11.10 4.59
CA VAL A 139 19.55 -10.14 3.89
C VAL A 139 19.30 -10.14 2.38
N VAL A 140 19.03 -11.31 1.77
CA VAL A 140 18.59 -11.40 0.37
C VAL A 140 17.29 -10.61 0.17
N THR A 141 16.30 -10.82 1.04
CA THR A 141 15.01 -10.16 0.96
C THR A 141 15.10 -8.65 1.16
N MET A 142 15.88 -8.17 2.13
CA MET A 142 16.09 -6.73 2.37
C MET A 142 16.77 -6.05 1.17
N ARG A 143 17.73 -6.73 0.51
CA ARG A 143 18.36 -6.21 -0.72
C ARG A 143 17.34 -6.10 -1.85
N ALA A 144 16.50 -7.12 -2.02
CA ALA A 144 15.43 -7.11 -3.03
C ALA A 144 14.41 -5.99 -2.77
N TRP A 145 13.97 -5.82 -1.52
CA TRP A 145 13.06 -4.74 -1.15
C TRP A 145 13.69 -3.35 -1.39
N ALA A 146 14.96 -3.16 -1.03
CA ALA A 146 15.67 -1.91 -1.28
C ALA A 146 15.76 -1.60 -2.79
N TYR A 147 16.05 -2.59 -3.63
CA TYR A 147 16.03 -2.43 -5.09
C TYR A 147 14.63 -2.14 -5.63
N MET A 148 13.59 -2.80 -5.10
CA MET A 148 12.20 -2.56 -5.49
C MET A 148 11.80 -1.10 -5.19
N MET A 149 12.12 -0.58 -4.01
CA MET A 149 11.90 0.83 -3.68
C MET A 149 12.72 1.77 -4.57
N LEU A 150 13.96 1.40 -4.89
CA LEU A 150 14.86 2.20 -5.71
C LEU A 150 14.34 2.32 -7.16
N VAL A 151 13.94 1.21 -7.77
CA VAL A 151 13.38 1.18 -9.13
C VAL A 151 12.05 1.91 -9.20
N GLN A 152 11.18 1.75 -8.20
CA GLN A 152 9.91 2.49 -8.16
C GLN A 152 10.11 4.01 -8.03
N ASN A 153 11.19 4.44 -7.39
CA ASN A 153 11.49 5.87 -7.22
C ASN A 153 12.25 6.50 -8.40
N TYR A 154 13.19 5.78 -9.01
CA TYR A 154 14.14 6.33 -9.98
C TYR A 154 14.03 5.70 -11.39
N GLY A 155 13.15 4.72 -11.57
CA GLY A 155 12.81 4.07 -12.84
C GLY A 155 13.87 3.10 -13.34
N ARG A 156 15.10 3.58 -13.52
CA ARG A 156 16.23 2.81 -14.07
C ARG A 156 17.50 3.06 -13.26
N VAL A 157 18.10 2.00 -12.73
CA VAL A 157 19.18 2.09 -11.73
C VAL A 157 20.29 1.05 -11.96
N PRO A 158 21.59 1.34 -11.68
CA PRO A 158 22.64 0.33 -11.71
C PRO A 158 22.34 -0.87 -10.82
N PHE A 159 22.46 -2.07 -11.37
CA PHE A 159 22.32 -3.31 -10.62
C PHE A 159 23.70 -3.82 -10.18
N ILE A 160 23.89 -3.89 -8.86
CA ILE A 160 25.17 -4.17 -8.20
C ILE A 160 24.92 -5.21 -7.08
N THR A 161 25.55 -6.37 -7.21
CA THR A 161 25.51 -7.45 -6.20
C THR A 161 26.85 -7.68 -5.52
N GLU A 162 27.93 -7.13 -6.08
CA GLU A 162 29.27 -7.22 -5.50
C GLU A 162 29.51 -6.11 -4.46
N PRO A 163 30.31 -6.37 -3.39
CA PRO A 163 30.67 -5.35 -2.42
C PRO A 163 31.49 -4.22 -3.04
N VAL A 164 31.04 -2.98 -2.85
CA VAL A 164 31.78 -1.77 -3.21
C VAL A 164 32.70 -1.38 -2.06
N THR A 165 34.02 -1.42 -2.31
CA THR A 165 35.07 -1.17 -1.32
C THR A 165 35.84 0.15 -1.53
N ASN A 166 35.58 0.87 -2.62
CA ASN A 166 36.13 2.18 -2.91
C ASN A 166 35.21 2.96 -3.87
N SER A 167 35.40 4.28 -3.96
CA SER A 167 34.53 5.20 -4.72
C SER A 167 34.78 5.24 -6.24
N ASN A 168 35.75 4.49 -6.77
CA ASN A 168 36.21 4.63 -8.16
C ASN A 168 35.85 3.41 -9.03
N THR A 169 34.74 2.74 -8.73
CA THR A 169 34.34 1.54 -9.49
C THR A 169 33.84 1.87 -10.89
N GLY A 170 33.25 3.06 -11.10
CA GLY A 170 32.59 3.46 -12.33
C GLY A 170 31.25 2.73 -12.56
N TRP A 171 30.77 1.96 -11.58
CA TRP A 171 29.55 1.16 -11.69
C TRP A 171 28.28 2.02 -11.69
N GLU A 172 28.39 3.29 -11.33
CA GLU A 172 27.32 4.27 -11.37
C GLU A 172 26.84 4.56 -12.80
N THR A 173 27.75 4.50 -13.76
CA THR A 173 27.49 4.75 -15.19
C THR A 173 27.62 3.49 -16.04
N ASN A 174 28.43 2.52 -15.60
CA ASN A 174 28.63 1.25 -16.29
C ASN A 174 28.57 0.07 -15.31
N PRO A 175 27.37 -0.28 -14.80
CA PRO A 175 27.20 -1.39 -13.88
C PRO A 175 27.59 -2.73 -14.53
N PRO A 176 28.31 -3.61 -13.81
CA PRO A 176 28.79 -4.88 -14.35
C PRO A 176 27.65 -5.83 -14.75
N LEU A 177 26.51 -5.75 -14.06
CA LEU A 177 25.33 -6.58 -14.32
C LEU A 177 24.22 -5.83 -15.06
N GLY A 178 24.54 -4.65 -15.60
CA GLY A 178 23.58 -3.82 -16.33
C GLY A 178 22.61 -3.05 -15.42
N TRP A 179 21.48 -2.67 -16.00
CA TRP A 179 20.53 -1.74 -15.38
C TRP A 179 19.27 -2.47 -14.94
N ALA A 180 18.87 -2.26 -13.69
CA ALA A 180 17.59 -2.69 -13.16
C ALA A 180 16.50 -1.66 -13.52
N THR A 181 15.36 -2.17 -13.94
CA THR A 181 14.13 -1.48 -14.29
C THR A 181 12.96 -2.30 -13.75
N VAL A 182 11.74 -1.77 -13.77
CA VAL A 182 10.58 -2.54 -13.30
C VAL A 182 10.43 -3.87 -14.06
N ASP A 183 10.71 -3.87 -15.36
CA ASP A 183 10.45 -5.01 -16.24
C ASP A 183 11.43 -6.19 -16.05
N ASN A 184 12.67 -5.91 -15.61
CA ASN A 184 13.71 -6.93 -15.47
C ASN A 184 14.21 -7.14 -14.03
N LEU A 185 13.76 -6.34 -13.06
CA LEU A 185 14.27 -6.39 -11.69
C LEU A 185 14.10 -7.77 -11.07
N LEU A 186 12.93 -8.39 -11.21
CA LEU A 186 12.66 -9.72 -10.66
C LEU A 186 13.64 -10.77 -11.23
N ASP A 187 13.86 -10.75 -12.54
CA ASP A 187 14.77 -11.70 -13.20
C ASP A 187 16.23 -11.48 -12.76
N LEU A 188 16.63 -10.22 -12.55
CA LEU A 188 17.96 -9.86 -12.03
C LEU A 188 18.16 -10.29 -10.56
N LEU A 189 17.14 -10.12 -9.71
CA LEU A 189 17.19 -10.48 -8.30
C LEU A 189 17.14 -11.98 -8.06
N GLU A 190 16.36 -12.72 -8.86
CA GLU A 190 16.42 -14.19 -8.84
C GLU A 190 17.78 -14.66 -9.38
N GLY A 191 18.25 -14.07 -10.48
CA GLY A 191 19.52 -14.41 -11.11
C GLY A 191 19.62 -15.89 -11.49
N SER A 192 20.83 -16.35 -11.79
CA SER A 192 21.08 -17.78 -12.06
C SER A 192 21.02 -18.64 -10.80
N SER A 193 21.25 -18.03 -9.62
CA SER A 193 21.28 -18.69 -8.33
C SER A 193 19.90 -18.84 -7.67
N LYS A 194 18.84 -18.25 -8.23
CA LYS A 194 17.47 -18.23 -7.69
C LYS A 194 17.42 -17.82 -6.21
N GLU A 195 18.07 -16.72 -5.86
CA GLU A 195 18.34 -16.37 -4.45
C GLU A 195 17.07 -16.09 -3.66
N LEU A 196 16.09 -15.42 -4.26
CA LEU A 196 14.81 -15.14 -3.62
C LEU A 196 13.98 -16.40 -3.42
N THR A 197 13.88 -17.25 -4.43
CA THR A 197 13.22 -18.56 -4.29
C THR A 197 13.88 -19.41 -3.19
N LYS A 198 15.22 -19.37 -3.07
CA LYS A 198 15.93 -20.03 -1.96
C LYS A 198 15.60 -19.41 -0.60
N ALA A 199 15.51 -18.08 -0.51
CA ALA A 199 15.11 -17.40 0.72
C ALA A 199 13.69 -17.84 1.16
N VAL A 200 12.75 -17.94 0.22
CA VAL A 200 11.40 -18.48 0.47
C VAL A 200 11.46 -19.90 1.04
N THR A 201 12.25 -20.77 0.41
CA THR A 201 12.40 -22.17 0.86
C THR A 201 12.99 -22.26 2.28
N ILE A 202 13.97 -21.40 2.58
CA ILE A 202 14.58 -21.34 3.92
C ILE A 202 13.56 -20.86 4.95
N GLU A 203 12.85 -19.76 4.69
CA GLU A 203 11.86 -19.24 5.62
C GLU A 203 10.69 -20.22 5.83
N GLN A 204 10.28 -20.93 4.78
CA GLN A 204 9.25 -21.95 4.88
C GLN A 204 9.66 -23.12 5.78
N SER A 205 10.92 -23.57 5.68
CA SER A 205 11.44 -24.73 6.42
C SER A 205 11.96 -24.40 7.82
N MET A 206 12.50 -23.19 8.03
CA MET A 206 13.18 -22.82 9.27
C MET A 206 12.45 -21.71 10.06
N GLY A 207 11.57 -20.95 9.42
CA GLY A 207 10.95 -19.74 9.98
C GLY A 207 11.91 -18.54 10.03
N LEU A 208 11.37 -17.39 10.44
CA LEU A 208 12.13 -16.14 10.57
C LEU A 208 13.16 -16.19 11.72
N PRO A 209 14.22 -15.36 11.68
CA PRO A 209 15.06 -15.11 12.84
C PRO A 209 14.25 -14.54 14.01
N SER A 210 14.65 -14.84 15.25
CA SER A 210 14.03 -14.30 16.47
C SER A 210 15.08 -14.00 17.52
N TYR A 211 15.06 -12.77 18.04
CA TYR A 211 16.03 -12.19 18.95
C TYR A 211 15.36 -11.55 20.18
N GLY A 212 14.11 -11.92 20.47
CA GLY A 212 13.31 -11.31 21.54
C GLY A 212 12.73 -9.97 21.11
N THR A 213 13.06 -8.90 21.84
CA THR A 213 12.53 -7.55 21.60
C THR A 213 13.65 -6.52 21.48
N TYR A 214 13.39 -5.48 20.69
CA TYR A 214 14.23 -4.28 20.60
C TYR A 214 13.63 -3.18 21.47
N ASN A 215 14.42 -2.67 22.43
CA ASN A 215 14.02 -1.57 23.27
C ASN A 215 14.32 -0.23 22.56
N THR A 216 13.29 0.58 22.38
CA THR A 216 13.37 1.92 21.76
C THR A 216 13.77 3.02 22.76
N GLY A 217 13.79 2.71 24.05
CA GLY A 217 13.85 3.65 25.15
C GLY A 217 12.49 4.01 25.74
N ALA A 218 11.40 3.75 25.01
CA ALA A 218 10.02 4.01 25.43
C ALA A 218 9.18 2.74 25.45
N VAL A 219 9.33 1.91 24.41
CA VAL A 219 8.57 0.67 24.18
C VAL A 219 9.48 -0.46 23.69
N SER A 220 9.01 -1.69 23.83
CA SER A 220 9.65 -2.90 23.30
C SER A 220 8.96 -3.33 22.01
N VAL A 221 9.74 -3.53 20.94
CA VAL A 221 9.24 -3.97 19.63
C VAL A 221 9.70 -5.41 19.37
N PRO A 222 8.80 -6.36 19.03
CA PRO A 222 9.19 -7.74 18.73
C PRO A 222 10.17 -7.81 17.55
N SER A 223 11.31 -8.50 17.70
CA SER A 223 12.34 -8.53 16.66
C SER A 223 11.86 -9.17 15.36
N GLN A 224 10.95 -10.16 15.45
CA GLN A 224 10.37 -10.83 14.27
C GLN A 224 9.54 -9.89 13.42
N SER A 225 8.88 -8.89 14.03
CA SER A 225 8.14 -7.85 13.31
C SER A 225 9.07 -6.87 12.58
N CYS A 226 10.38 -6.96 12.74
CA CYS A 226 11.35 -6.17 11.98
C CYS A 226 11.91 -6.90 10.76
N MET A 227 11.49 -8.15 10.54
CA MET A 227 11.92 -9.02 9.44
C MET A 227 11.05 -8.79 8.20
N PHE A 228 11.61 -9.01 7.01
CA PHE A 228 10.91 -8.90 5.73
C PHE A 228 10.56 -10.29 5.21
N PRO A 229 9.27 -10.67 5.10
CA PRO A 229 8.90 -11.98 4.58
C PRO A 229 9.24 -12.12 3.10
N SER A 230 10.04 -13.12 2.76
CA SER A 230 10.51 -13.33 1.39
C SER A 230 9.38 -13.66 0.41
N GLN A 231 8.34 -14.39 0.87
CA GLN A 231 7.14 -14.67 0.05
C GLN A 231 6.43 -13.38 -0.36
N LEU A 232 6.27 -12.41 0.54
CA LEU A 232 5.57 -11.16 0.25
C LEU A 232 6.37 -10.24 -0.67
N VAL A 233 7.69 -10.12 -0.45
CA VAL A 233 8.55 -9.33 -1.34
C VAL A 233 8.58 -9.95 -2.74
N LEU A 234 8.59 -11.27 -2.86
CA LEU A 234 8.52 -11.96 -4.15
C LEU A 234 7.15 -11.76 -4.83
N ALA A 235 6.05 -11.85 -4.08
CA ALA A 235 4.70 -11.57 -4.57
C ALA A 235 4.58 -10.13 -5.12
N ASP A 236 5.09 -9.15 -4.36
CA ASP A 236 5.12 -7.75 -4.78
C ASP A 236 5.94 -7.54 -6.06
N LEU A 237 7.06 -8.25 -6.24
CA LEU A 237 7.87 -8.16 -7.45
C LEU A 237 7.15 -8.73 -8.68
N TYR A 238 6.43 -9.84 -8.52
CA TYR A 238 5.57 -10.39 -9.58
C TYR A 238 4.43 -9.42 -9.92
N LEU A 239 3.73 -8.91 -8.91
CA LEU A 239 2.64 -7.97 -9.07
C LEU A 239 3.13 -6.66 -9.72
N LEU A 240 4.29 -6.14 -9.30
CA LEU A 240 4.89 -4.92 -9.84
C LEU A 240 5.33 -5.05 -11.31
N ARG A 241 5.88 -6.22 -11.69
CA ARG A 241 6.30 -6.49 -13.06
C ARG A 241 5.09 -6.63 -13.98
N GLY A 242 4.12 -7.46 -13.59
CA GLY A 242 2.85 -7.64 -14.31
C GLY A 242 3.04 -7.92 -15.80
N LYS A 243 3.97 -8.81 -16.17
CA LYS A 243 4.37 -9.05 -17.57
C LYS A 243 3.25 -9.69 -18.40
N ASP A 244 2.56 -10.65 -17.80
CA ASP A 244 1.48 -11.44 -18.37
C ASP A 244 0.61 -12.03 -17.24
N VAL A 245 -0.44 -12.76 -17.59
CA VAL A 245 -1.38 -13.36 -16.62
C VAL A 245 -0.64 -14.27 -15.62
N SER A 246 0.43 -14.95 -16.02
CA SER A 246 1.15 -15.87 -15.13
C SER A 246 1.90 -15.17 -14.00
N ASP A 247 2.28 -13.89 -14.18
CA ASP A 247 2.84 -13.09 -13.10
C ASP A 247 1.77 -12.80 -12.03
N PHE A 248 0.53 -12.50 -12.43
CA PHE A 248 -0.57 -12.27 -11.48
C PHE A 248 -0.97 -13.56 -10.75
N GLU A 249 -1.01 -14.71 -11.45
CA GLU A 249 -1.26 -16.01 -10.83
C GLU A 249 -0.18 -16.37 -9.78
N LYS A 250 1.10 -16.10 -10.10
CA LYS A 250 2.19 -16.32 -9.13
C LYS A 250 2.12 -15.37 -7.95
N ALA A 251 1.81 -14.08 -8.18
CA ALA A 251 1.60 -13.14 -7.09
C ALA A 251 0.47 -13.59 -6.18
N ALA A 252 -0.69 -14.00 -6.75
CA ALA A 252 -1.82 -14.52 -6.02
C ALA A 252 -1.45 -15.76 -5.18
N GLN A 253 -0.73 -16.72 -5.77
CA GLN A 253 -0.25 -17.90 -5.05
C GLN A 253 0.66 -17.53 -3.87
N TYR A 254 1.65 -16.65 -4.06
CA TYR A 254 2.56 -16.29 -2.96
C TYR A 254 1.87 -15.51 -1.84
N TYR A 255 0.92 -14.64 -2.16
CA TYR A 255 0.10 -13.98 -1.14
C TYR A 255 -0.77 -15.00 -0.39
N TYR A 256 -1.47 -15.88 -1.10
CA TYR A 256 -2.29 -16.93 -0.50
C TYR A 256 -1.45 -17.83 0.42
N ASP A 257 -0.32 -18.36 -0.04
CA ASP A 257 0.55 -19.25 0.73
C ASP A 257 1.06 -18.58 2.02
N TYR A 258 1.34 -17.27 1.96
CA TYR A 258 1.75 -16.52 3.13
C TYR A 258 0.58 -16.37 4.12
N LEU A 259 -0.60 -16.00 3.63
CA LEU A 259 -1.80 -15.80 4.45
C LEU A 259 -2.25 -17.12 5.09
N GLU A 260 -2.29 -18.21 4.33
CA GLU A 260 -2.68 -19.54 4.81
C GLU A 260 -1.77 -20.02 5.94
N LYS A 261 -0.46 -19.77 5.81
CA LYS A 261 0.52 -20.23 6.79
C LYS A 261 0.56 -19.36 8.04
N ASN A 262 0.36 -18.05 7.91
CA ASN A 262 0.71 -17.09 8.96
C ASN A 262 -0.45 -16.22 9.47
N LYS A 263 -1.62 -16.23 8.81
CA LYS A 263 -2.69 -15.23 9.01
C LYS A 263 -4.10 -15.81 8.91
N THR A 264 -4.30 -17.11 9.16
CA THR A 264 -5.64 -17.72 9.18
C THR A 264 -6.50 -17.26 10.37
N ASP A 265 -5.87 -16.75 11.43
CA ASP A 265 -6.52 -16.17 12.60
C ASP A 265 -6.77 -14.65 12.49
N PHE A 266 -6.34 -14.03 11.38
CA PHE A 266 -6.51 -12.60 11.16
C PHE A 266 -7.81 -12.31 10.39
N ASP A 267 -8.66 -11.47 10.95
CA ASP A 267 -9.83 -10.92 10.27
C ASP A 267 -9.49 -9.56 9.63
N PRO A 268 -9.40 -9.46 8.28
CA PRO A 268 -9.14 -8.18 7.63
C PRO A 268 -10.30 -7.19 7.75
N GLY A 269 -11.51 -7.63 8.07
CA GLY A 269 -12.66 -6.80 8.41
C GLY A 269 -12.76 -6.40 9.90
N ALA A 270 -11.80 -6.83 10.73
CA ALA A 270 -11.72 -6.43 12.15
C ALA A 270 -11.08 -5.03 12.32
N LEU A 271 -10.93 -4.57 13.56
CA LEU A 271 -10.38 -3.25 13.91
C LEU A 271 -11.12 -2.11 13.18
N ARG A 272 -12.42 -2.01 13.39
CA ARG A 272 -13.30 -1.10 12.63
C ARG A 272 -13.23 0.32 13.17
N ALA A 273 -13.44 1.30 12.28
CA ALA A 273 -13.87 2.65 12.58
C ALA A 273 -15.40 2.69 12.47
N VAL A 274 -16.07 3.36 13.41
CA VAL A 274 -17.54 3.36 13.46
C VAL A 274 -18.11 4.72 13.82
N TYR A 275 -19.31 4.98 13.33
CA TYR A 275 -20.12 6.12 13.74
C TYR A 275 -21.20 5.69 14.75
N THR A 276 -21.48 6.56 15.72
CA THR A 276 -22.72 6.53 16.48
C THR A 276 -23.68 7.58 15.92
N ALA A 277 -24.93 7.17 15.66
CA ALA A 277 -25.99 8.08 15.26
C ALA A 277 -26.70 8.65 16.49
N SER A 278 -26.76 9.99 16.60
CA SER A 278 -27.57 10.70 17.57
C SER A 278 -28.83 11.24 16.89
N TYR A 279 -29.99 10.84 17.41
CA TYR A 279 -31.30 11.19 16.87
C TYR A 279 -31.89 12.36 17.65
N ASN A 280 -31.99 13.51 16.99
CA ASN A 280 -32.71 14.67 17.48
C ASN A 280 -33.69 15.16 16.40
N PRO A 281 -34.88 14.55 16.31
CA PRO A 281 -35.82 14.79 15.22
C PRO A 281 -36.06 16.29 14.97
N PRO A 282 -36.01 16.77 13.70
CA PRO A 282 -35.94 15.99 12.46
C PRO A 282 -34.51 15.63 11.98
N HIS A 283 -33.48 15.88 12.78
CA HIS A 283 -32.08 15.72 12.40
C HIS A 283 -31.45 14.45 12.97
N VAL A 284 -30.59 13.81 12.17
CA VAL A 284 -29.68 12.74 12.62
C VAL A 284 -28.26 13.27 12.45
N THR A 285 -27.47 13.20 13.51
CA THR A 285 -26.05 13.57 13.49
C THR A 285 -25.19 12.36 13.77
N PHE A 286 -24.16 12.14 12.95
CA PHE A 286 -23.20 11.06 13.14
C PHE A 286 -21.96 11.60 13.86
N MET A 287 -21.50 10.87 14.86
CA MET A 287 -20.30 11.20 15.62
C MET A 287 -19.39 9.98 15.64
N PRO A 288 -18.05 10.15 15.52
CA PRO A 288 -17.14 9.02 15.65
C PRO A 288 -17.33 8.37 17.02
N ALA A 289 -17.33 7.04 17.05
CA ALA A 289 -17.43 6.27 18.28
C ALA A 289 -16.07 5.64 18.61
N ASN A 290 -15.87 5.30 19.89
CA ASN A 290 -14.68 4.56 20.30
C ASN A 290 -14.63 3.21 19.59
N SER A 291 -13.52 2.90 18.94
CA SER A 291 -13.41 1.75 18.05
C SER A 291 -11.96 1.25 17.95
N GLY A 292 -11.76 0.02 17.48
CA GLY A 292 -10.44 -0.64 17.45
C GLY A 292 -9.54 -0.26 16.27
N TYR A 293 -9.96 0.62 15.34
CA TYR A 293 -9.16 0.93 14.15
C TYR A 293 -7.79 1.48 14.49
N SER A 294 -7.67 2.30 15.54
CA SER A 294 -6.38 2.83 15.98
C SER A 294 -5.40 1.75 16.46
N ASP A 295 -5.89 0.59 16.90
CA ASP A 295 -5.04 -0.50 17.38
C ASP A 295 -4.20 -1.11 16.24
N ALA A 296 -4.64 -0.95 14.99
CA ALA A 296 -3.85 -1.35 13.81
C ALA A 296 -2.54 -0.55 13.67
N PHE A 297 -2.44 0.61 14.34
CA PHE A 297 -1.29 1.51 14.24
C PHE A 297 -0.63 1.79 15.59
N ASN A 298 -1.33 1.62 16.71
CA ASN A 298 -0.78 1.88 18.04
C ASN A 298 -0.18 0.63 18.71
N SER A 299 -0.62 -0.57 18.33
CA SER A 299 -0.17 -1.80 18.99
C SER A 299 1.02 -2.44 18.25
N TYR A 300 2.14 -2.59 18.97
CA TYR A 300 3.39 -3.19 18.46
C TYR A 300 3.32 -4.70 18.25
N GLU A 301 2.32 -5.36 18.81
CA GLU A 301 2.09 -6.80 18.74
C GLU A 301 0.82 -7.15 17.93
N ASN A 302 0.24 -6.16 17.24
CA ASN A 302 -0.95 -6.38 16.42
C ASN A 302 -0.64 -7.33 15.25
N GLN A 303 -1.54 -8.28 14.99
CA GLN A 303 -1.42 -9.22 13.88
C GLN A 303 -1.48 -8.57 12.48
N ASP A 304 -2.01 -7.34 12.39
CA ASP A 304 -2.04 -6.54 11.16
C ASP A 304 -0.63 -6.07 10.78
N ILE A 305 0.26 -5.78 11.72
CA ILE A 305 1.63 -5.36 11.41
C ILE A 305 2.49 -6.60 11.12
N ILE A 306 3.05 -6.66 9.92
CA ILE A 306 3.93 -7.76 9.48
C ILE A 306 5.39 -7.36 9.61
N THR A 307 5.74 -6.20 9.07
CA THR A 307 7.11 -5.66 9.10
C THR A 307 7.06 -4.21 9.53
N GLN A 308 7.93 -3.79 10.45
CA GLN A 308 8.07 -2.43 10.93
C GLN A 308 9.53 -2.07 11.23
N ILE A 309 9.88 -0.79 11.06
CA ILE A 309 11.22 -0.27 11.36
C ILE A 309 11.16 0.54 12.66
N PRO A 310 11.84 0.12 13.73
CA PRO A 310 11.77 0.80 15.02
C PRO A 310 12.47 2.16 14.98
N SER A 311 11.97 3.11 15.78
CA SER A 311 12.59 4.41 16.09
C SER A 311 13.13 4.39 17.51
N ALA A 312 14.14 5.22 17.81
CA ALA A 312 14.53 5.51 19.18
C ALA A 312 13.67 6.63 19.78
N ALA A 313 13.57 6.65 21.11
CA ALA A 313 12.87 7.69 21.87
C ALA A 313 13.66 9.00 21.98
N ASN A 314 14.98 8.94 21.80
CA ASN A 314 15.86 10.11 21.72
C ASN A 314 17.19 9.74 21.02
N SER A 315 17.95 10.76 20.64
CA SER A 315 19.18 10.61 19.86
C SER A 315 20.34 9.93 20.61
N SER A 316 20.29 9.85 21.93
CA SER A 316 21.31 9.13 22.73
C SER A 316 21.11 7.61 22.66
N LEU A 317 19.88 7.15 22.43
CA LEU A 317 19.51 5.74 22.35
C LEU A 317 19.53 5.21 20.90
N GLY A 318 19.42 6.08 19.89
CA GLY A 318 19.47 5.67 18.49
C GLY A 318 18.97 6.73 17.52
N THR A 319 18.57 6.30 16.31
CA THR A 319 17.98 7.21 15.32
C THR A 319 16.53 7.44 15.69
N VAL A 320 16.14 8.71 15.75
CA VAL A 320 14.77 9.15 15.98
C VAL A 320 14.09 9.45 14.65
N LEU A 321 12.95 8.83 14.38
CA LEU A 321 12.18 8.95 13.14
C LEU A 321 10.94 9.82 13.41
N THR A 322 11.02 11.11 13.08
CA THR A 322 9.95 12.11 13.36
C THR A 322 9.52 12.92 12.14
N SER A 323 10.19 12.73 11.01
CA SER A 323 9.96 13.47 9.76
C SER A 323 8.54 13.24 9.23
N VAL A 324 8.02 12.01 9.32
CA VAL A 324 6.66 11.68 8.84
C VAL A 324 5.60 12.47 9.63
N GLN A 325 5.64 12.39 10.95
CA GLN A 325 4.71 13.10 11.84
C GLN A 325 4.84 14.62 11.65
N ASN A 326 6.07 15.13 11.60
CA ASN A 326 6.33 16.55 11.37
C ASN A 326 5.75 17.03 10.04
N ILE A 327 5.95 16.33 8.92
CA ILE A 327 5.41 16.71 7.61
C ILE A 327 3.88 16.65 7.57
N PHE A 328 3.28 15.75 8.34
CA PHE A 328 1.83 15.58 8.45
C PHE A 328 1.16 16.55 9.44
N GLY A 329 1.95 17.38 10.13
CA GLY A 329 1.45 18.48 10.95
C GLY A 329 1.53 18.30 12.45
N PHE A 330 2.38 17.39 12.94
CA PHE A 330 2.56 17.20 14.36
C PHE A 330 3.95 17.65 14.78
N SER A 331 4.01 18.65 15.64
CA SER A 331 5.26 19.05 16.28
C SER A 331 5.71 17.96 17.25
N THR A 332 6.95 17.48 17.10
CA THR A 332 7.50 16.41 17.96
C THR A 332 8.56 16.93 18.94
N SER A 333 8.51 16.49 20.20
CA SER A 333 9.55 16.80 21.20
C SER A 333 9.98 15.56 21.99
N SER A 334 11.28 15.32 22.10
CA SER A 334 11.85 14.18 22.83
C SER A 334 12.27 14.55 24.25
N ARG A 335 12.09 13.63 25.21
CA ARG A 335 12.54 13.71 26.60
C ARG A 335 13.32 12.46 26.98
N GLN A 336 14.18 12.59 27.99
CA GLN A 336 14.97 11.50 28.55
C GLN A 336 14.88 11.55 30.07
N SER A 337 14.90 10.38 30.70
CA SER A 337 14.94 10.23 32.16
C SER A 337 15.87 9.08 32.51
N THR A 338 16.69 9.26 33.54
CA THR A 338 17.60 8.22 34.04
C THR A 338 17.30 7.99 35.51
N SER A 339 17.00 6.74 35.87
CA SER A 339 16.80 6.30 37.24
C SER A 339 17.96 5.45 37.69
N THR A 340 18.38 5.66 38.94
CA THR A 340 19.38 4.83 39.62
C THR A 340 18.69 3.98 40.67
N SER A 341 18.93 2.68 40.67
CA SER A 341 18.49 1.78 41.73
C SER A 341 19.72 1.16 42.40
N VAL A 342 19.67 1.04 43.73
CA VAL A 342 20.73 0.39 44.52
C VAL A 342 20.19 -0.98 44.92
N GLY A 343 20.86 -2.05 44.50
CA GLY A 343 20.53 -3.42 44.89
C GLY A 343 20.93 -3.70 46.33
N ASP A 344 20.43 -4.82 46.89
CA ASP A 344 20.71 -5.24 48.28
C ASP A 344 22.21 -5.45 48.59
N ASP A 345 23.06 -5.55 47.57
CA ASP A 345 24.52 -5.69 47.65
C ASP A 345 25.27 -4.35 47.40
N ASP A 346 24.61 -3.21 47.62
CA ASP A 346 25.10 -1.84 47.33
C ASP A 346 25.53 -1.62 45.86
N SER A 347 25.07 -2.48 44.94
CA SER A 347 25.32 -2.33 43.50
C SER A 347 24.36 -1.32 42.88
N GLU A 348 24.92 -0.27 42.29
CA GLU A 348 24.14 0.72 41.54
C GLU A 348 23.83 0.20 40.13
N SER A 349 22.57 0.26 39.72
CA SER A 349 22.14 0.06 38.34
C SER A 349 21.47 1.32 37.81
N TYR A 350 21.72 1.62 36.54
CA TYR A 350 21.26 2.83 35.86
C TYR A 350 20.35 2.43 34.70
N GLU A 351 19.11 2.89 34.73
CA GLU A 351 18.16 2.70 33.64
C GLU A 351 17.84 4.04 32.98
N THR A 352 18.00 4.12 31.67
CA THR A 352 17.67 5.31 30.89
C THR A 352 16.47 5.02 29.99
N SER A 353 15.42 5.83 30.13
CA SER A 353 14.22 5.82 29.31
C SER A 353 14.02 7.15 28.60
N GLY A 354 13.14 7.17 27.61
CA GLY A 354 12.76 8.39 26.90
C GLY A 354 11.31 8.37 26.46
N SER A 355 10.84 9.51 25.99
CA SER A 355 9.53 9.64 25.37
C SER A 355 9.50 10.76 24.34
N ILE A 356 8.61 10.64 23.36
CA ILE A 356 8.34 11.65 22.34
C ILE A 356 6.88 12.06 22.49
N THR A 357 6.65 13.37 22.58
CA THR A 357 5.31 13.96 22.49
C THR A 357 5.07 14.43 21.07
N ALA A 358 3.89 14.16 20.52
CA ALA A 358 3.41 14.73 19.26
C ALA A 358 2.22 15.64 19.56
N SER A 359 2.14 16.81 18.94
CA SER A 359 1.01 17.73 19.13
C SER A 359 0.66 18.42 17.82
N ALA A 360 -0.62 18.44 17.46
CA ALA A 360 -1.08 19.02 16.21
C ALA A 360 -0.72 20.52 16.13
N ASP A 361 -0.02 20.91 15.07
CA ASP A 361 0.45 22.27 14.82
C ASP A 361 0.32 22.58 13.32
N ASN A 362 -0.48 23.61 13.00
CA ASN A 362 -0.67 24.04 11.61
C ASN A 362 0.65 24.39 10.92
N THR A 363 1.63 24.96 11.64
CA THR A 363 2.91 25.39 11.06
C THR A 363 3.79 24.24 10.61
N TYR A 364 3.55 23.03 11.14
CA TYR A 364 4.20 21.81 10.71
C TYR A 364 3.45 21.11 9.58
N ARG A 365 2.17 21.46 9.32
CA ARG A 365 1.26 20.73 8.42
C ARG A 365 1.61 20.94 6.95
N GLN A 366 2.75 20.43 6.48
CA GLN A 366 3.23 20.60 5.10
C GLN A 366 2.38 19.85 4.09
N LEU A 367 1.94 18.64 4.45
CA LEU A 367 0.99 17.83 3.70
C LEU A 367 -0.30 17.67 4.50
N ALA A 368 -1.43 17.84 3.82
CA ALA A 368 -2.76 17.66 4.39
C ALA A 368 -3.56 16.66 3.54
N PRO A 369 -4.63 16.04 4.09
CA PRO A 369 -5.53 15.23 3.30
C PRO A 369 -6.10 16.04 2.11
N SER A 370 -6.09 15.44 0.93
CA SER A 370 -6.59 16.09 -0.28
C SER A 370 -8.12 16.15 -0.30
N ASN A 371 -8.68 17.05 -1.10
CA ASN A 371 -10.13 17.09 -1.30
C ASN A 371 -10.63 15.80 -1.96
N SER A 372 -9.85 15.20 -2.87
CA SER A 372 -10.19 13.89 -3.45
C SER A 372 -10.32 12.78 -2.40
N TYR A 373 -9.42 12.73 -1.41
CA TYR A 373 -9.55 11.75 -0.32
C TYR A 373 -10.80 12.00 0.51
N VAL A 374 -11.06 13.26 0.87
CA VAL A 374 -12.25 13.65 1.63
C VAL A 374 -13.53 13.31 0.86
N THR A 375 -13.59 13.60 -0.44
CA THR A 375 -14.72 13.28 -1.31
C THR A 375 -14.93 11.77 -1.42
N LEU A 376 -13.86 10.99 -1.58
CA LEU A 376 -13.95 9.52 -1.65
C LEU A 376 -14.56 8.94 -0.37
N ASN A 377 -14.15 9.41 0.80
CA ASN A 377 -14.72 8.96 2.07
C ASN A 377 -16.19 9.40 2.20
N LYS A 378 -16.53 10.64 1.82
CA LYS A 378 -17.91 11.17 1.92
C LYS A 378 -18.92 10.40 1.06
N VAL A 379 -18.52 9.88 -0.10
CA VAL A 379 -19.42 9.15 -1.00
C VAL A 379 -19.65 7.69 -0.62
N GLN A 380 -18.88 7.14 0.33
CA GLN A 380 -19.12 5.77 0.79
C GLN A 380 -20.50 5.66 1.43
N THR A 381 -21.12 4.50 1.22
CA THR A 381 -22.43 4.20 1.79
C THR A 381 -22.24 3.45 3.10
N TYR A 382 -23.03 3.79 4.12
CA TYR A 382 -22.95 3.14 5.42
C TYR A 382 -24.29 2.46 5.74
N LEU A 383 -24.30 1.14 5.88
CA LEU A 383 -25.49 0.38 6.31
C LEU A 383 -25.58 0.45 7.85
N GLY A 384 -26.75 0.75 8.40
CA GLY A 384 -26.94 0.59 9.84
C GLY A 384 -28.30 -0.01 10.21
N SER A 385 -28.32 -0.60 11.40
CA SER A 385 -29.47 -1.24 12.02
C SER A 385 -30.25 -0.24 12.90
N ASP A 386 -31.55 -0.11 12.69
CA ASP A 386 -32.43 0.70 13.56
C ASP A 386 -32.97 -0.16 14.72
N TYR A 387 -32.50 0.12 15.94
CA TYR A 387 -32.91 -0.62 17.15
C TYR A 387 -34.12 -0.02 17.88
N LYS A 388 -34.74 1.08 17.41
CA LYS A 388 -35.70 1.86 18.21
C LYS A 388 -37.19 1.69 17.90
N THR A 389 -37.57 0.92 16.87
CA THR A 389 -38.98 0.55 16.65
C THR A 389 -39.20 -0.93 16.93
N PRO A 390 -39.83 -1.31 18.07
CA PRO A 390 -40.16 -2.70 18.39
C PRO A 390 -41.06 -3.41 17.37
N ALA A 391 -41.62 -2.68 16.40
CA ALA A 391 -42.50 -3.18 15.35
C ALA A 391 -41.88 -3.15 13.94
N ALA A 392 -40.60 -2.74 13.78
CA ALA A 392 -39.89 -2.82 12.50
C ALA A 392 -38.57 -3.53 12.72
N THR A 393 -38.62 -4.86 12.81
CA THR A 393 -37.46 -5.71 13.05
C THR A 393 -36.49 -5.82 11.87
N ASP A 394 -36.77 -5.27 10.68
CA ASP A 394 -35.92 -5.53 9.48
C ASP A 394 -35.76 -4.32 8.54
N ARG A 395 -35.81 -3.07 9.01
CA ARG A 395 -35.52 -1.91 8.15
C ARG A 395 -34.07 -1.47 8.29
N TYR A 396 -33.23 -2.02 7.43
CA TYR A 396 -31.90 -1.48 7.16
C TYR A 396 -32.02 -0.07 6.58
N LEU A 397 -31.24 0.86 7.12
CA LEU A 397 -31.16 2.24 6.63
C LEU A 397 -29.77 2.50 6.06
N TYR A 398 -29.76 3.06 4.86
CA TYR A 398 -28.54 3.58 4.24
C TYR A 398 -28.31 5.01 4.72
N TYR A 399 -27.20 5.24 5.39
CA TYR A 399 -26.78 6.54 5.87
C TYR A 399 -25.73 7.14 4.94
N THR A 400 -25.79 8.47 4.79
CA THR A 400 -24.86 9.27 3.99
C THR A 400 -23.72 9.84 4.82
N CYS A 401 -23.34 9.17 5.92
CA CYS A 401 -22.26 9.61 6.80
C CYS A 401 -20.85 9.40 6.23
N GLY A 402 -20.72 8.65 5.13
CA GLY A 402 -19.45 8.32 4.54
C GLY A 402 -18.71 7.20 5.29
N ASP A 403 -17.45 7.02 4.90
CA ASP A 403 -16.51 6.08 5.52
C ASP A 403 -16.06 6.61 6.89
N ALA A 404 -16.06 5.75 7.90
CA ALA A 404 -15.68 6.11 9.26
C ALA A 404 -14.17 6.22 9.46
N ARG A 405 -13.34 5.62 8.60
CA ARG A 405 -11.88 5.66 8.73
C ARG A 405 -11.34 7.08 8.66
N ILE A 406 -12.00 7.99 7.93
CA ILE A 406 -11.59 9.40 7.84
C ILE A 406 -11.44 10.08 9.20
N GLU A 407 -12.25 9.68 10.19
CA GLU A 407 -12.21 10.27 11.53
C GLU A 407 -11.02 9.80 12.38
N GLN A 408 -10.23 8.83 11.90
CA GLN A 408 -8.99 8.37 12.55
C GLN A 408 -7.76 8.44 11.65
N SER A 409 -7.92 8.38 10.33
CA SER A 409 -6.82 8.59 9.38
C SER A 409 -6.53 10.07 9.14
N ALA A 410 -7.57 10.92 9.22
CA ALA A 410 -7.57 12.31 8.81
C ALA A 410 -8.44 13.20 9.72
N SER A 411 -8.28 13.10 11.04
CA SER A 411 -9.17 13.72 12.02
C SER A 411 -9.09 15.24 12.05
N GLU A 412 -10.17 15.90 12.47
CA GLU A 412 -10.26 17.35 12.58
C GLU A 412 -9.76 17.88 13.92
N TYR A 413 -8.71 18.70 13.89
CA TYR A 413 -8.20 19.41 15.06
C TYR A 413 -8.70 20.84 15.12
N ARG A 414 -8.99 21.29 16.35
CA ARG A 414 -9.32 22.68 16.67
C ARG A 414 -8.09 23.35 17.25
N ILE A 415 -7.40 24.14 16.44
CA ILE A 415 -6.15 24.82 16.82
C ILE A 415 -6.42 26.30 17.01
N PHE A 416 -6.08 26.80 18.19
CA PHE A 416 -6.13 28.22 18.52
C PHE A 416 -4.74 28.85 18.25
N THR A 417 -4.67 29.74 17.28
CA THR A 417 -3.44 30.49 16.95
C THR A 417 -3.78 31.97 16.78
N ASN A 418 -3.06 32.87 17.46
CA ASN A 418 -3.26 34.33 17.35
C ASN A 418 -4.74 34.77 17.48
N ASN A 419 -5.45 34.28 18.50
CA ASN A 419 -6.90 34.52 18.74
C ASN A 419 -7.85 34.04 17.61
N THR A 420 -7.36 33.25 16.66
CA THR A 420 -8.18 32.62 15.61
C THR A 420 -8.29 31.13 15.87
N LEU A 421 -9.52 30.62 15.90
CA LEU A 421 -9.78 29.19 15.94
C LEU A 421 -9.84 28.66 14.52
N THR A 422 -8.95 27.73 14.19
CA THR A 422 -8.96 26.99 12.93
C THR A 422 -9.41 25.56 13.16
N ARG A 423 -10.18 25.01 12.21
CA ARG A 423 -10.55 23.60 12.18
C ARG A 423 -9.96 23.00 10.90
N ASN A 424 -8.94 22.16 11.04
CA ASN A 424 -8.22 21.56 9.92
C ASN A 424 -8.11 20.06 10.13
N ARG A 425 -8.15 19.29 9.03
CA ARG A 425 -7.84 17.85 9.06
C ARG A 425 -6.33 17.62 9.06
N PHE A 426 -5.87 16.74 9.94
CA PHE A 426 -4.47 16.31 10.07
C PHE A 426 -4.35 14.84 9.73
N ILE A 427 -3.24 14.44 9.12
CA ILE A 427 -2.98 13.03 8.81
C ILE A 427 -2.44 12.36 10.08
N GLU A 428 -3.24 11.47 10.67
CA GLU A 428 -3.00 10.95 12.03
C GLU A 428 -2.30 9.59 12.09
N LYS A 429 -2.12 8.90 10.96
CA LYS A 429 -1.83 7.46 10.95
C LYS A 429 -0.54 7.01 11.67
N PHE A 430 0.40 7.93 11.89
CA PHE A 430 1.66 7.68 12.63
C PHE A 430 1.74 8.40 13.99
N CYS A 431 0.62 9.00 14.40
CA CYS A 431 0.49 9.80 15.60
C CYS A 431 -0.99 9.82 16.09
N MET A 432 -1.68 8.69 15.98
CA MET A 432 -3.13 8.62 16.22
C MET A 432 -3.46 9.05 17.65
N ASN A 433 -4.46 9.90 17.81
CA ASN A 433 -4.82 10.50 19.11
C ASN A 433 -3.60 11.18 19.79
N GLU A 434 -2.77 11.87 19.01
CA GLU A 434 -1.53 12.53 19.45
C GLU A 434 -0.49 11.59 20.10
N SER A 435 -0.64 10.27 19.91
CA SER A 435 0.26 9.26 20.47
C SER A 435 1.34 8.88 19.47
N PHE A 436 2.59 9.17 19.79
CA PHE A 436 3.72 8.86 18.91
C PHE A 436 3.98 7.35 18.84
N HIS A 437 3.93 6.78 17.63
CA HIS A 437 4.27 5.38 17.40
C HIS A 437 5.78 5.23 17.10
N TYR A 438 6.52 4.59 18.00
CA TYR A 438 7.97 4.34 17.91
C TYR A 438 8.40 3.27 16.87
N ALA A 439 7.58 3.00 15.86
CA ALA A 439 7.95 2.16 14.74
C ALA A 439 7.25 2.66 13.46
N LEU A 440 7.77 2.33 12.29
CA LEU A 440 7.12 2.63 11.02
C LEU A 440 6.72 1.32 10.35
N PRO A 441 5.42 1.03 10.21
CA PRO A 441 4.95 -0.14 9.48
C PRO A 441 5.36 -0.08 8.01
N MET A 442 6.00 -1.13 7.51
CA MET A 442 6.42 -1.32 6.11
C MET A 442 5.55 -2.33 5.37
N TYR A 443 4.96 -3.30 6.09
CA TYR A 443 3.98 -4.25 5.57
C TYR A 443 2.85 -4.43 6.59
N ARG A 444 1.60 -4.35 6.11
CA ARG A 444 0.40 -4.71 6.87
C ARG A 444 -0.39 -5.82 6.19
N THR A 445 -0.99 -6.71 6.99
CA THR A 445 -1.82 -7.82 6.51
C THR A 445 -3.02 -7.33 5.70
N SER A 446 -3.65 -6.23 6.11
CA SER A 446 -4.77 -5.62 5.38
C SER A 446 -4.37 -5.19 3.95
N VAL A 447 -3.15 -4.65 3.77
CA VAL A 447 -2.61 -4.27 2.45
C VAL A 447 -2.25 -5.50 1.62
N VAL A 448 -1.79 -6.59 2.25
CA VAL A 448 -1.55 -7.88 1.58
C VAL A 448 -2.84 -8.43 0.99
N PHE A 449 -3.96 -8.40 1.72
CA PHE A 449 -5.27 -8.81 1.17
C PHE A 449 -5.72 -7.95 -0.02
N LEU A 450 -5.48 -6.64 0.00
CA LEU A 450 -5.81 -5.75 -1.13
C LEU A 450 -4.95 -6.04 -2.37
N ARG A 451 -3.66 -6.29 -2.20
CA ARG A 451 -2.76 -6.70 -3.30
C ARG A 451 -3.07 -8.10 -3.80
N PHE A 452 -3.51 -9.00 -2.92
CA PHE A 452 -4.04 -10.30 -3.29
C PHE A 452 -5.30 -10.14 -4.16
N ALA A 453 -6.25 -9.28 -3.77
CA ALA A 453 -7.42 -8.97 -4.59
C ALA A 453 -7.03 -8.38 -5.96
N GLU A 454 -6.02 -7.50 -6.02
CA GLU A 454 -5.48 -6.97 -7.29
C GLU A 454 -4.96 -8.09 -8.20
N ALA A 455 -4.15 -9.00 -7.64
CA ALA A 455 -3.60 -10.14 -8.37
C ALA A 455 -4.69 -11.11 -8.84
N VAL A 456 -5.65 -11.45 -7.98
CA VAL A 456 -6.80 -12.33 -8.28
C VAL A 456 -7.66 -11.73 -9.40
N ASN A 457 -7.96 -10.43 -9.32
CA ASN A 457 -8.71 -9.72 -10.35
C ASN A 457 -7.98 -9.78 -11.71
N ARG A 458 -6.70 -9.43 -11.73
CA ARG A 458 -5.86 -9.45 -12.94
C ARG A 458 -5.58 -10.85 -13.49
N ALA A 459 -5.75 -11.88 -12.68
CA ALA A 459 -5.72 -13.28 -13.10
C ALA A 459 -7.05 -13.75 -13.74
N GLY A 460 -8.12 -12.94 -13.70
CA GLY A 460 -9.40 -13.23 -14.35
C GLY A 460 -10.50 -13.72 -13.39
N TYR A 461 -10.42 -13.35 -12.12
CA TYR A 461 -11.40 -13.69 -11.09
C TYR A 461 -11.94 -12.41 -10.38
N PRO A 462 -12.58 -11.49 -11.13
CA PRO A 462 -13.07 -10.23 -10.58
C PRO A 462 -14.12 -10.38 -9.46
N GLU A 463 -14.95 -11.42 -9.47
CA GLU A 463 -15.99 -11.64 -8.46
C GLU A 463 -15.38 -12.14 -7.14
N TYR A 464 -14.38 -13.03 -7.20
CA TYR A 464 -13.57 -13.39 -6.02
C TYR A 464 -12.83 -12.18 -5.45
N ALA A 465 -12.21 -11.38 -6.33
CA ALA A 465 -11.50 -10.17 -5.90
C ALA A 465 -12.41 -9.16 -5.21
N PHE A 466 -13.62 -8.95 -5.74
CA PHE A 466 -14.63 -8.09 -5.10
C PHE A 466 -15.12 -8.68 -3.77
N SER A 467 -15.24 -10.01 -3.67
CA SER A 467 -15.67 -10.70 -2.45
C SER A 467 -14.69 -10.51 -1.30
N ILE A 468 -13.38 -10.47 -1.57
CA ILE A 468 -12.34 -10.11 -0.58
C ILE A 468 -12.62 -8.75 0.06
N LEU A 469 -13.12 -7.78 -0.72
CA LEU A 469 -13.44 -6.44 -0.22
C LEU A 469 -14.76 -6.45 0.57
N ARG A 470 -15.81 -7.08 0.04
CA ARG A 470 -17.18 -6.99 0.57
C ARG A 470 -17.36 -7.77 1.87
N ASN A 471 -17.21 -9.10 1.79
CA ASN A 471 -17.55 -10.02 2.88
C ASN A 471 -16.37 -10.87 3.33
N GLY A 472 -15.25 -10.86 2.59
CA GLY A 472 -14.14 -11.77 2.78
C GLY A 472 -14.43 -13.15 2.18
N LEU A 473 -13.37 -13.96 2.04
CA LEU A 473 -13.46 -15.33 1.54
C LEU A 473 -13.36 -16.30 2.72
N ASN A 474 -14.49 -16.86 3.13
CA ASN A 474 -14.58 -17.85 4.19
C ASN A 474 -15.60 -18.95 3.84
N PRO A 475 -15.64 -20.08 4.57
CA PRO A 475 -16.48 -21.22 4.21
C PRO A 475 -17.99 -20.95 4.18
N ASP A 476 -18.45 -19.96 4.96
CA ASP A 476 -19.85 -19.55 5.04
C ASP A 476 -20.23 -18.61 3.88
N HIS A 477 -19.27 -17.81 3.40
CA HIS A 477 -19.50 -16.84 2.34
C HIS A 477 -19.21 -17.40 0.95
N VAL A 478 -18.34 -18.41 0.81
CA VAL A 478 -17.91 -18.91 -0.50
C VAL A 478 -19.00 -19.74 -1.19
N ALA A 479 -19.46 -19.25 -2.35
CA ALA A 479 -20.47 -19.91 -3.16
C ALA A 479 -19.98 -21.26 -3.69
N LYS A 480 -20.86 -22.27 -3.67
CA LYS A 480 -20.54 -23.64 -4.08
C LYS A 480 -21.15 -23.94 -5.45
N LEU A 481 -20.33 -24.52 -6.34
CA LEU A 481 -20.82 -25.00 -7.62
C LEU A 481 -21.43 -26.40 -7.49
N THR A 482 -22.68 -26.55 -7.89
CA THR A 482 -23.35 -27.83 -8.04
C THR A 482 -23.40 -28.25 -9.51
N THR A 483 -23.27 -29.55 -9.77
CA THR A 483 -23.35 -30.11 -11.13
C THR A 483 -24.38 -31.22 -11.15
N ARG A 484 -25.31 -31.17 -12.13
CA ARG A 484 -26.32 -32.22 -12.35
C ARG A 484 -26.49 -32.53 -13.83
N ILE A 485 -27.14 -33.65 -14.14
CA ILE A 485 -27.53 -34.01 -15.50
C ILE A 485 -29.04 -33.80 -15.63
N ASP A 486 -29.44 -33.03 -16.62
CA ASP A 486 -30.84 -32.75 -16.95
C ASP A 486 -31.23 -33.37 -18.30
N THR A 487 -32.51 -33.66 -18.48
CA THR A 487 -33.07 -34.28 -19.70
C THR A 487 -33.70 -33.22 -20.59
N VAL A 488 -33.24 -33.11 -21.83
CA VAL A 488 -33.91 -32.30 -22.85
C VAL A 488 -35.02 -33.15 -23.47
N ARG A 489 -36.24 -32.61 -23.52
CA ARG A 489 -37.41 -33.30 -24.07
C ARG A 489 -37.95 -32.57 -25.30
N ASN A 490 -38.49 -33.32 -26.28
CA ASN A 490 -39.24 -32.75 -27.39
C ASN A 490 -40.68 -32.38 -26.95
N ASP A 491 -41.45 -31.76 -27.86
CA ASP A 491 -42.85 -31.38 -27.63
C ASP A 491 -43.77 -32.58 -27.33
N ALA A 492 -43.35 -33.81 -27.68
CA ALA A 492 -44.04 -35.06 -27.36
C ALA A 492 -43.64 -35.66 -25.99
N GLY A 493 -42.71 -35.02 -25.26
CA GLY A 493 -42.22 -35.45 -23.95
C GLY A 493 -41.13 -36.51 -23.97
N GLU A 494 -40.63 -36.89 -25.14
CA GLU A 494 -39.55 -37.87 -25.32
C GLU A 494 -38.18 -37.23 -25.06
N ILE A 495 -37.28 -37.97 -24.40
CA ILE A 495 -35.92 -37.49 -24.11
C ILE A 495 -35.12 -37.50 -25.42
N THR A 496 -34.64 -36.32 -25.81
CA THR A 496 -33.85 -36.11 -27.04
C THR A 496 -32.36 -35.91 -26.77
N ALA A 497 -31.99 -35.44 -25.57
CA ALA A 497 -30.60 -35.31 -25.16
C ALA A 497 -30.47 -35.29 -23.62
N LEU A 498 -29.26 -35.57 -23.13
CA LEU A 498 -28.86 -35.29 -21.76
C LEU A 498 -27.94 -34.07 -21.77
N LYS A 499 -28.16 -33.13 -20.86
CA LYS A 499 -27.35 -31.92 -20.73
C LYS A 499 -26.78 -31.81 -19.33
N ARG A 500 -25.50 -31.47 -19.23
CA ARG A 500 -24.90 -31.14 -17.93
C ARG A 500 -25.30 -29.71 -17.56
N VAL A 501 -25.80 -29.53 -16.35
CA VAL A 501 -26.19 -28.24 -15.78
C VAL A 501 -25.25 -27.93 -14.63
N TYR A 502 -24.73 -26.71 -14.63
CA TYR A 502 -23.93 -26.13 -13.57
C TYR A 502 -24.74 -25.03 -12.90
N ALA A 503 -24.84 -25.05 -11.58
CA ALA A 503 -25.65 -24.12 -10.81
C ALA A 503 -24.94 -23.68 -9.52
N VAL A 504 -25.23 -22.48 -9.04
CA VAL A 504 -24.75 -22.02 -7.73
C VAL A 504 -25.69 -22.55 -6.63
N ASP A 505 -25.13 -23.10 -5.55
CA ASP A 505 -25.91 -23.48 -4.36
C ASP A 505 -26.41 -22.23 -3.61
N SER A 506 -27.52 -22.39 -2.89
CA SER A 506 -28.32 -21.39 -2.16
C SER A 506 -27.61 -20.53 -1.10
N ILE A 507 -26.29 -20.67 -0.89
CA ILE A 507 -25.49 -19.76 -0.04
C ILE A 507 -25.14 -18.45 -0.80
N ALA A 508 -25.80 -18.22 -1.94
CA ALA A 508 -25.52 -17.21 -2.96
C ALA A 508 -25.72 -15.76 -2.51
N ASP A 509 -26.31 -15.49 -1.34
CA ASP A 509 -26.63 -14.13 -0.92
C ASP A 509 -25.39 -13.33 -0.47
N GLN A 510 -24.25 -14.00 -0.24
CA GLN A 510 -23.01 -13.38 0.30
C GLN A 510 -21.82 -13.39 -0.67
N MET A 511 -21.74 -14.29 -1.64
CA MET A 511 -20.72 -14.24 -2.69
C MET A 511 -21.39 -14.20 -4.06
N TYR A 512 -21.23 -13.07 -4.75
CA TYR A 512 -21.71 -12.84 -6.11
C TYR A 512 -20.86 -13.57 -7.15
N ALA A 513 -20.65 -14.88 -6.99
CA ALA A 513 -19.89 -15.67 -7.94
C ALA A 513 -20.80 -16.39 -8.93
N THR A 514 -20.70 -16.02 -10.20
CA THR A 514 -21.40 -16.65 -11.31
C THR A 514 -20.98 -18.11 -11.46
N PRO A 515 -21.84 -19.00 -12.00
CA PRO A 515 -21.43 -20.35 -12.37
C PRO A 515 -20.20 -20.37 -13.29
N GLY A 516 -20.05 -19.36 -14.15
CA GLY A 516 -18.90 -19.22 -15.04
C GLY A 516 -17.58 -19.03 -14.29
N GLU A 517 -17.53 -18.08 -13.35
CA GLU A 517 -16.32 -17.84 -12.56
C GLU A 517 -16.00 -18.98 -11.60
N LEU A 518 -17.01 -19.54 -10.91
CA LEU A 518 -16.83 -20.71 -10.05
C LEU A 518 -16.23 -21.90 -10.82
N ARG A 519 -16.62 -22.09 -12.09
CA ARG A 519 -16.03 -23.13 -12.95
C ARG A 519 -14.58 -22.85 -13.31
N ARG A 520 -14.20 -21.59 -13.57
CA ARG A 520 -12.79 -21.23 -13.80
C ARG A 520 -11.95 -21.49 -12.54
N ALA A 521 -12.51 -21.25 -11.35
CA ALA A 521 -11.79 -21.35 -10.08
C ALA A 521 -11.60 -22.79 -9.56
N GLN A 522 -12.31 -23.81 -10.07
CA GLN A 522 -12.34 -25.16 -9.49
C GLN A 522 -10.96 -25.82 -9.27
N ASN A 523 -9.97 -25.49 -10.10
CA ASN A 523 -8.64 -26.09 -10.05
C ASN A 523 -7.56 -25.06 -9.69
N VAL A 524 -7.94 -23.99 -9.00
CA VAL A 524 -7.05 -22.89 -8.63
C VAL A 524 -6.82 -22.96 -7.11
N PRO A 525 -5.69 -23.51 -6.63
CA PRO A 525 -5.48 -23.76 -5.21
C PRO A 525 -5.56 -22.50 -4.35
N TRP A 526 -5.08 -21.37 -4.87
CA TRP A 526 -5.11 -20.07 -4.19
C TRP A 526 -6.48 -19.38 -4.20
N LEU A 527 -7.54 -20.06 -4.67
CA LEU A 527 -8.94 -19.64 -4.53
C LEU A 527 -9.77 -20.61 -3.67
N ASP A 528 -9.15 -21.61 -3.04
CA ASP A 528 -9.85 -22.54 -2.15
C ASP A 528 -9.91 -22.02 -0.70
N PHE A 529 -11.06 -21.44 -0.35
CA PHE A 529 -11.37 -20.93 0.99
C PHE A 529 -12.44 -21.78 1.69
N SER A 530 -12.60 -23.05 1.30
CA SER A 530 -13.63 -23.95 1.84
C SER A 530 -13.31 -24.54 3.22
N ASP A 531 -12.06 -24.44 3.67
CA ASP A 531 -11.57 -24.96 4.95
C ASP A 531 -11.93 -24.02 6.13
N GLU A 532 -12.35 -24.60 7.27
CA GLU A 532 -12.71 -23.87 8.50
C GLU A 532 -11.62 -22.93 9.01
N LYS A 533 -10.34 -23.15 8.66
CA LYS A 533 -9.25 -22.22 9.00
C LYS A 533 -9.48 -20.79 8.48
N TRP A 534 -10.31 -20.62 7.45
CA TRP A 534 -10.61 -19.32 6.86
C TRP A 534 -11.83 -18.62 7.48
N ALA A 535 -12.49 -19.22 8.49
CA ALA A 535 -13.73 -18.72 9.07
C ALA A 535 -13.69 -17.26 9.59
N GLN A 536 -12.51 -16.76 9.95
CA GLN A 536 -12.35 -15.37 10.44
C GLN A 536 -12.17 -14.34 9.31
N THR A 537 -12.06 -14.75 8.05
CA THR A 537 -11.72 -13.86 6.94
C THR A 537 -12.94 -13.01 6.55
N GLY A 538 -13.10 -11.84 7.19
CA GLY A 538 -14.13 -10.85 6.86
C GLY A 538 -13.72 -9.91 5.72
N GLY A 539 -14.64 -9.06 5.27
CA GLY A 539 -14.40 -8.10 4.19
C GLY A 539 -13.71 -6.83 4.67
N ILE A 540 -12.65 -6.38 3.96
CA ILE A 540 -11.88 -5.18 4.32
C ILE A 540 -12.76 -3.92 4.37
N HIS A 541 -13.78 -3.84 3.52
CA HIS A 541 -14.67 -2.68 3.47
C HIS A 541 -15.37 -2.41 4.81
N ALA A 542 -15.59 -3.46 5.62
CA ALA A 542 -16.19 -3.34 6.95
C ALA A 542 -15.34 -2.54 7.97
N ARG A 543 -14.06 -2.26 7.67
CA ARG A 543 -13.19 -1.46 8.54
C ARG A 543 -13.61 0.00 8.62
N GLY A 544 -14.24 0.53 7.57
CA GLY A 544 -14.69 1.92 7.51
C GLY A 544 -16.14 2.08 7.12
N GLY A 545 -16.66 1.13 6.36
CA GLY A 545 -18.08 0.93 6.18
C GLY A 545 -18.69 0.15 7.34
N SER A 546 -19.87 -0.38 7.07
CA SER A 546 -20.59 -1.29 7.93
C SER A 546 -20.26 -2.74 7.57
N VAL A 547 -20.53 -3.68 8.48
CA VAL A 547 -20.64 -5.10 8.09
C VAL A 547 -21.78 -5.21 7.09
N LEU A 548 -21.47 -5.72 5.91
CA LEU A 548 -22.45 -5.96 4.86
C LEU A 548 -23.03 -7.35 5.07
N ASP A 549 -24.34 -7.48 4.93
CA ASP A 549 -25.06 -8.74 4.97
C ASP A 549 -25.92 -8.88 3.70
N ASP A 550 -26.81 -9.86 3.71
CA ASP A 550 -27.71 -10.20 2.59
C ASP A 550 -28.68 -9.08 2.26
N ASN A 551 -28.93 -8.17 3.22
CA ASN A 551 -29.82 -7.03 3.02
C ASN A 551 -29.10 -5.84 2.37
N ASP A 552 -27.77 -5.91 2.19
CA ASP A 552 -27.08 -4.87 1.46
C ASP A 552 -27.32 -4.97 -0.06
N THR A 553 -28.19 -4.09 -0.51
CA THR A 553 -28.47 -3.81 -1.91
C THR A 553 -27.59 -2.73 -2.54
N MET A 554 -26.73 -1.98 -1.83
CA MET A 554 -26.00 -0.83 -2.41
C MET A 554 -24.57 -1.17 -2.83
N TYR A 555 -23.84 -1.91 -1.99
CA TYR A 555 -22.46 -2.32 -2.27
C TYR A 555 -22.42 -3.75 -2.82
N THR A 556 -23.11 -3.95 -3.95
CA THR A 556 -23.18 -5.23 -4.67
C THR A 556 -22.26 -5.24 -5.90
N TYR A 557 -21.82 -6.42 -6.32
CA TYR A 557 -20.89 -6.56 -7.45
C TYR A 557 -21.40 -5.83 -8.69
N GLN A 558 -22.62 -6.15 -9.15
CA GLN A 558 -23.20 -5.59 -10.36
C GLN A 558 -23.36 -4.07 -10.28
N LYS A 559 -23.72 -3.52 -9.12
CA LYS A 559 -23.86 -2.06 -8.95
C LYS A 559 -22.52 -1.34 -8.98
N MET A 560 -21.55 -1.84 -8.21
CA MET A 560 -20.24 -1.21 -8.10
C MET A 560 -19.48 -1.30 -9.41
N VAL A 561 -19.46 -2.48 -10.05
CA VAL A 561 -18.83 -2.69 -11.35
C VAL A 561 -19.48 -1.84 -12.43
N ALA A 562 -20.81 -1.87 -12.56
CA ALA A 562 -21.49 -1.06 -13.58
C ALA A 562 -21.30 0.45 -13.39
N GLN A 563 -21.25 0.93 -12.14
CA GLN A 563 -20.95 2.33 -11.85
C GLN A 563 -19.52 2.69 -12.27
N LYS A 564 -18.53 1.84 -11.96
CA LYS A 564 -17.14 2.07 -12.38
C LYS A 564 -16.95 2.03 -13.89
N ILE A 565 -17.64 1.13 -14.59
CA ILE A 565 -17.61 1.11 -16.07
C ILE A 565 -18.13 2.44 -16.62
N ALA A 566 -19.26 2.93 -16.12
CA ALA A 566 -19.85 4.19 -16.55
C ALA A 566 -18.99 5.41 -16.20
N ASP A 567 -18.40 5.43 -15.02
CA ASP A 567 -17.50 6.48 -14.54
C ASP A 567 -16.25 6.59 -15.44
N GLU A 568 -15.61 5.46 -15.72
CA GLU A 568 -14.42 5.41 -16.55
C GLU A 568 -14.73 5.72 -18.03
N GLN A 569 -15.91 5.29 -18.51
CA GLN A 569 -16.38 5.66 -19.85
C GLN A 569 -16.60 7.17 -19.95
N SER A 570 -17.15 7.79 -18.88
CA SER A 570 -17.32 9.24 -18.79
C SER A 570 -15.98 9.98 -18.68
N ARG A 571 -14.98 9.41 -18.01
CA ARG A 571 -13.64 10.00 -17.95
C ARG A 571 -13.02 10.11 -19.34
N VAL A 572 -13.15 9.06 -20.15
CA VAL A 572 -12.59 9.00 -21.50
C VAL A 572 -13.44 9.79 -22.51
N ASN A 573 -14.76 9.72 -22.38
CA ASN A 573 -15.71 10.47 -23.20
C ASN A 573 -16.69 11.24 -22.29
N PRO A 574 -16.34 12.49 -21.91
CA PRO A 574 -17.07 13.28 -20.93
C PRO A 574 -18.59 13.28 -21.11
N ALA A 575 -19.29 12.80 -20.09
CA ALA A 575 -20.74 12.77 -20.04
C ALA A 575 -21.27 13.43 -18.76
N SER A 576 -22.50 13.97 -18.81
CA SER A 576 -23.16 14.53 -17.62
C SER A 576 -23.41 13.44 -16.57
N ALA A 577 -23.43 13.78 -15.28
CA ALA A 577 -23.72 12.84 -14.19
C ALA A 577 -25.05 12.07 -14.39
N SER A 578 -26.06 12.71 -14.99
CA SER A 578 -27.34 12.05 -15.32
C SER A 578 -27.19 10.95 -16.39
N MET A 579 -26.29 11.15 -17.35
CA MET A 579 -25.98 10.17 -18.39
C MET A 579 -25.16 9.01 -17.81
N VAL A 580 -24.19 9.31 -16.94
CA VAL A 580 -23.39 8.28 -16.25
C VAL A 580 -24.30 7.34 -15.47
N LYS A 581 -25.26 7.87 -14.69
CA LYS A 581 -26.24 7.05 -13.97
C LYS A 581 -27.06 6.14 -14.89
N LYS A 582 -27.46 6.64 -16.07
CA LYS A 582 -28.20 5.84 -17.07
C LYS A 582 -27.32 4.76 -17.70
N MET A 583 -26.06 5.06 -17.99
CA MET A 583 -25.07 4.09 -18.48
C MET A 583 -24.86 2.98 -17.45
N ALA A 584 -24.61 3.34 -16.18
CA ALA A 584 -24.46 2.38 -15.09
C ALA A 584 -25.71 1.49 -14.94
N GLN A 585 -26.91 2.08 -15.00
CA GLN A 585 -28.14 1.29 -14.95
C GLN A 585 -28.25 0.29 -16.11
N LYS A 586 -27.85 0.69 -17.32
CA LYS A 586 -27.86 -0.19 -18.50
C LYS A 586 -26.86 -1.33 -18.34
N PHE A 587 -25.61 -1.04 -17.97
CA PHE A 587 -24.59 -2.06 -17.73
C PHE A 587 -25.04 -3.05 -16.66
N ARG A 588 -25.61 -2.54 -15.56
CA ARG A 588 -26.15 -3.39 -14.50
C ARG A 588 -27.25 -4.32 -15.01
N GLN A 589 -28.20 -3.80 -15.79
CA GLN A 589 -29.26 -4.63 -16.39
C GLN A 589 -28.68 -5.72 -17.29
N THR A 590 -27.69 -5.38 -18.13
CA THR A 590 -27.00 -6.38 -18.97
C THR A 590 -26.32 -7.46 -18.13
N MET A 591 -25.60 -7.08 -17.07
CA MET A 591 -24.98 -8.05 -16.16
C MET A 591 -26.03 -8.93 -15.45
N GLU A 592 -27.15 -8.36 -15.03
CA GLU A 592 -28.27 -9.09 -14.40
C GLU A 592 -28.92 -10.08 -15.39
N ASP A 593 -29.10 -9.68 -16.65
CA ASP A 593 -29.68 -10.54 -17.71
C ASP A 593 -28.75 -11.69 -18.11
N GLU A 594 -27.43 -11.47 -18.04
CA GLU A 594 -26.40 -12.47 -18.37
C GLU A 594 -26.06 -13.39 -17.19
N ASN A 595 -26.27 -12.94 -15.95
CA ASN A 595 -26.00 -13.72 -14.75
C ASN A 595 -27.14 -14.72 -14.47
N LEU A 596 -27.16 -15.78 -15.27
CA LEU A 596 -28.07 -16.89 -15.07
C LEU A 596 -27.62 -17.74 -13.87
N PRO A 597 -28.53 -18.10 -12.94
CA PRO A 597 -28.20 -18.93 -11.79
C PRO A 597 -27.78 -20.35 -12.19
N GLU A 598 -28.12 -20.75 -13.43
CA GLU A 598 -27.77 -22.04 -14.01
C GLU A 598 -27.27 -21.86 -15.44
N ILE A 599 -26.17 -22.52 -15.78
CA ILE A 599 -25.63 -22.57 -17.13
C ILE A 599 -25.50 -24.01 -17.60
N THR A 600 -25.43 -24.17 -18.91
CA THR A 600 -25.40 -25.50 -19.54
C THR A 600 -24.33 -25.59 -20.63
N GLU A 601 -23.40 -24.63 -20.64
CA GLU A 601 -22.30 -24.55 -21.58
C GLU A 601 -21.16 -25.48 -21.18
N ASP A 602 -20.56 -26.14 -22.16
CA ASP A 602 -19.50 -27.13 -21.92
C ASP A 602 -18.18 -26.48 -21.48
N GLU A 603 -17.82 -25.31 -22.02
CA GLU A 603 -16.63 -24.55 -21.62
C GLU A 603 -17.01 -23.40 -20.68
N PRO A 604 -16.20 -23.07 -19.66
CA PRO A 604 -16.47 -21.93 -18.80
C PRO A 604 -16.29 -20.62 -19.58
N ALA A 605 -17.26 -19.72 -19.44
CA ALA A 605 -17.17 -18.38 -20.02
C ALA A 605 -15.88 -17.69 -19.56
N LYS A 606 -15.23 -16.98 -20.49
CA LYS A 606 -14.05 -16.16 -20.17
C LYS A 606 -14.46 -15.00 -19.26
N ALA A 607 -13.57 -14.59 -18.37
CA ALA A 607 -13.74 -13.35 -17.64
C ALA A 607 -13.89 -12.17 -18.61
N LYS A 608 -14.67 -11.15 -18.24
CA LYS A 608 -14.84 -9.94 -19.05
C LYS A 608 -13.74 -8.92 -18.75
N ALA A 609 -13.04 -8.46 -19.78
CA ALA A 609 -11.98 -7.48 -19.65
C ALA A 609 -12.47 -6.14 -19.06
N VAL A 610 -13.71 -5.74 -19.39
CA VAL A 610 -14.33 -4.52 -18.87
C VAL A 610 -14.59 -4.60 -17.36
N GLU A 611 -14.97 -5.79 -16.86
CA GLU A 611 -15.21 -6.03 -15.43
C GLU A 611 -13.89 -6.07 -14.66
N ILE A 612 -12.84 -6.71 -15.21
CA ILE A 612 -11.50 -6.70 -14.61
C ILE A 612 -11.00 -5.27 -14.41
N ASN A 613 -11.16 -4.39 -15.41
CA ASN A 613 -10.76 -3.00 -15.30
C ASN A 613 -11.58 -2.24 -14.24
N ALA A 614 -12.89 -2.47 -14.20
CA ALA A 614 -13.78 -1.85 -13.23
C ALA A 614 -13.50 -2.30 -11.78
N VAL A 615 -13.30 -3.60 -11.54
CA VAL A 615 -12.93 -4.14 -10.22
C VAL A 615 -11.56 -3.64 -9.78
N GLU A 616 -10.62 -3.45 -10.71
CA GLU A 616 -9.34 -2.81 -10.37
C GLU A 616 -9.55 -1.38 -9.84
N ASP A 617 -10.46 -0.60 -10.43
CA ASP A 617 -10.78 0.73 -9.93
C ASP A 617 -11.51 0.71 -8.58
N ILE A 618 -12.28 -0.34 -8.27
CA ILE A 618 -12.85 -0.56 -6.92
C ILE A 618 -11.73 -0.86 -5.91
N ILE A 619 -10.78 -1.73 -6.27
CA ILE A 619 -9.62 -2.06 -5.41
C ILE A 619 -8.76 -0.82 -5.18
N VAL A 620 -8.55 0.03 -6.19
CA VAL A 620 -7.83 1.31 -6.06
C VAL A 620 -8.50 2.24 -5.06
N ASP A 621 -9.83 2.27 -5.02
CA ASP A 621 -10.57 3.09 -4.07
C ASP A 621 -10.51 2.49 -2.66
N GLU A 622 -10.60 1.17 -2.50
CA GLU A 622 -10.43 0.54 -1.18
C GLU A 622 -8.98 0.69 -0.66
N LEU A 623 -7.97 0.60 -1.53
CA LEU A 623 -6.57 0.96 -1.21
C LEU A 623 -6.46 2.42 -0.75
N ALA A 624 -7.22 3.33 -1.37
CA ALA A 624 -7.22 4.73 -0.95
C ALA A 624 -7.85 4.93 0.43
N LEU A 625 -8.89 4.16 0.77
CA LEU A 625 -9.58 4.27 2.06
C LEU A 625 -8.77 3.58 3.18
N GLU A 626 -8.34 2.34 2.96
CA GLU A 626 -7.66 1.53 3.96
C GLU A 626 -6.19 1.90 4.13
N ALA A 627 -5.45 2.07 3.03
CA ALA A 627 -4.00 2.26 3.05
C ALA A 627 -3.60 3.76 3.00
N ALA A 628 -4.57 4.66 3.17
CA ALA A 628 -4.36 6.10 3.13
C ALA A 628 -3.17 6.51 4.01
N PHE A 629 -2.24 7.30 3.45
CA PHE A 629 -1.12 7.89 4.16
C PHE A 629 0.01 6.96 4.60
N GLU A 630 -0.01 5.67 4.25
CA GLU A 630 1.00 4.71 4.72
C GLU A 630 2.27 4.63 3.87
N GLY A 631 2.34 5.33 2.73
CA GLY A 631 3.49 5.31 1.84
C GLY A 631 3.34 4.43 0.62
N TYR A 632 2.16 3.87 0.36
CA TYR A 632 1.94 2.98 -0.78
C TYR A 632 1.34 3.69 -1.99
N ARG A 633 0.60 4.79 -1.76
CA ARG A 633 -0.37 5.28 -2.73
C ARG A 633 0.19 5.59 -4.11
N TYR A 634 1.27 6.36 -4.16
CA TYR A 634 1.89 6.73 -5.43
C TYR A 634 2.42 5.52 -6.20
N TYR A 635 3.02 4.56 -5.49
CA TYR A 635 3.56 3.36 -6.09
C TYR A 635 2.45 2.44 -6.61
N ASP A 636 1.33 2.35 -5.89
CA ASP A 636 0.14 1.62 -6.33
C ASP A 636 -0.47 2.26 -7.60
N LEU A 637 -0.65 3.58 -7.60
CA LEU A 637 -1.15 4.30 -8.79
C LEU A 637 -0.21 4.10 -9.99
N MET A 638 1.11 4.20 -9.78
CA MET A 638 2.10 4.01 -10.84
C MET A 638 2.06 2.57 -11.39
N ARG A 639 2.05 1.56 -10.51
CA ARG A 639 1.96 0.15 -10.91
C ARG A 639 0.70 -0.11 -11.74
N ILE A 640 -0.45 0.31 -11.22
CA ILE A 640 -1.75 0.10 -11.86
C ILE A 640 -1.84 0.86 -13.19
N ALA A 641 -1.29 2.08 -13.26
CA ALA A 641 -1.18 2.83 -14.52
C ALA A 641 -0.35 2.08 -15.57
N ARG A 642 0.78 1.47 -15.18
CA ARG A 642 1.59 0.64 -16.10
C ARG A 642 0.80 -0.57 -16.59
N HIS A 643 0.07 -1.24 -15.71
CA HIS A 643 -0.76 -2.37 -16.11
C HIS A 643 -1.91 -1.93 -17.04
N LYS A 644 -2.58 -0.81 -16.75
CA LYS A 644 -3.64 -0.23 -17.59
C LYS A 644 -3.12 0.21 -18.96
N ASN A 645 -1.89 0.74 -19.06
CA ASN A 645 -1.23 1.02 -20.35
C ASN A 645 -1.03 -0.25 -21.20
N ASN A 646 -0.90 -1.41 -20.55
CA ASN A 646 -0.68 -2.71 -21.20
C ASN A 646 -1.98 -3.54 -21.33
N ASN A 647 -3.16 -2.94 -21.16
CA ASN A 647 -4.45 -3.66 -21.25
C ASN A 647 -4.63 -4.43 -22.57
N ASN A 648 -4.12 -3.87 -23.68
CA ASN A 648 -4.16 -4.53 -24.99
C ASN A 648 -3.42 -5.88 -25.03
N ILE A 649 -2.47 -6.10 -24.13
CA ILE A 649 -1.70 -7.35 -23.98
C ILE A 649 -2.24 -8.14 -22.79
N LEU A 650 -2.35 -7.52 -21.62
CA LEU A 650 -2.72 -8.19 -20.37
C LEU A 650 -4.15 -8.69 -20.35
N LEU A 651 -5.05 -8.06 -21.11
CA LEU A 651 -6.46 -8.46 -21.16
C LEU A 651 -6.84 -9.19 -22.45
N SER A 652 -5.92 -9.41 -23.40
CA SER A 652 -6.24 -9.98 -24.72
C SER A 652 -6.78 -11.41 -24.66
N GLY A 653 -6.49 -12.15 -23.59
CA GLY A 653 -6.99 -13.50 -23.37
C GLY A 653 -8.45 -13.57 -22.91
N TYR A 654 -8.99 -12.48 -22.38
CA TYR A 654 -10.32 -12.34 -21.80
C TYR A 654 -11.37 -11.90 -22.82
N ASP A 655 -12.65 -11.92 -22.44
CA ASP A 655 -13.74 -11.42 -23.29
C ASP A 655 -13.65 -9.89 -23.43
N GLN A 656 -13.54 -9.43 -24.67
CA GLN A 656 -13.37 -8.03 -25.07
C GLN A 656 -14.67 -7.37 -25.56
N THR A 657 -15.80 -8.10 -25.59
CA THR A 657 -17.05 -7.68 -26.25
C THR A 657 -17.52 -6.28 -25.82
N ASP A 658 -17.42 -5.97 -24.53
CA ASP A 658 -17.87 -4.71 -23.94
C ASP A 658 -16.74 -3.69 -23.69
N MET A 659 -15.49 -4.03 -24.06
CA MET A 659 -14.31 -3.21 -23.77
C MET A 659 -14.19 -2.02 -24.74
N PRO A 660 -14.24 -0.76 -24.28
CA PRO A 660 -14.05 0.39 -25.17
C PRO A 660 -12.64 0.41 -25.76
N ALA A 661 -12.52 0.66 -27.07
CA ALA A 661 -11.21 0.67 -27.76
C ALA A 661 -10.20 1.64 -27.13
N ALA A 662 -10.67 2.76 -26.59
CA ALA A 662 -9.83 3.76 -25.92
C ALA A 662 -9.17 3.25 -24.63
N TRP A 663 -9.68 2.18 -24.01
CA TRP A 663 -9.13 1.56 -22.80
C TRP A 663 -7.98 0.58 -23.10
N ASN A 664 -7.75 0.28 -24.39
CA ASN A 664 -6.62 -0.50 -24.89
C ASN A 664 -5.51 0.40 -25.48
N ALA A 665 -5.63 1.73 -25.33
CA ALA A 665 -4.57 2.66 -25.74
C ALA A 665 -3.33 2.51 -24.84
N SER A 666 -2.14 2.61 -25.42
CA SER A 666 -0.86 2.43 -24.71
C SER A 666 -0.57 3.50 -23.65
N ASP A 667 -1.36 4.57 -23.61
CA ASP A 667 -1.29 5.67 -22.65
C ASP A 667 -2.55 5.74 -21.74
N PHE A 668 -3.42 4.72 -21.79
CA PHE A 668 -4.70 4.73 -21.07
C PHE A 668 -4.50 4.91 -19.56
N GLY A 669 -3.62 4.09 -18.96
CA GLY A 669 -3.25 4.19 -17.56
C GLY A 669 -2.49 5.47 -17.23
N THR A 670 -1.68 5.96 -18.17
CA THR A 670 -0.94 7.22 -18.03
C THR A 670 -1.90 8.40 -17.86
N ARG A 671 -2.91 8.50 -18.73
CA ARG A 671 -3.97 9.51 -18.64
C ARG A 671 -4.82 9.34 -17.39
N TRP A 672 -5.09 8.10 -16.97
CA TRP A 672 -5.85 7.79 -15.74
C TRP A 672 -5.12 8.28 -14.49
N MET A 673 -3.83 7.97 -14.34
CA MET A 673 -3.02 8.39 -13.19
C MET A 673 -2.83 9.90 -13.15
N ALA A 674 -2.51 10.51 -14.30
CA ALA A 674 -2.41 11.96 -14.41
C ALA A 674 -3.70 12.65 -14.00
N TRP A 675 -4.86 12.12 -14.44
CA TRP A 675 -6.18 12.64 -14.10
C TRP A 675 -6.47 12.54 -12.60
N LYS A 676 -6.19 11.39 -11.95
CA LYS A 676 -6.39 11.24 -10.50
C LYS A 676 -5.53 12.21 -9.69
N ILE A 677 -4.23 12.30 -9.98
CA ILE A 677 -3.29 13.14 -9.22
C ILE A 677 -3.56 14.63 -9.44
N ALA A 678 -3.78 15.06 -10.69
CA ALA A 678 -4.01 16.48 -10.99
C ALA A 678 -5.30 17.04 -10.36
N ARG A 679 -6.28 16.17 -10.10
CA ARG A 679 -7.57 16.55 -9.51
C ARG A 679 -7.60 16.49 -7.99
N ARG A 680 -6.51 16.12 -7.31
CA ARG A 680 -6.47 15.97 -5.83
C ARG A 680 -6.96 17.19 -5.04
N GLY A 681 -6.80 18.40 -5.59
CA GLY A 681 -7.23 19.65 -4.96
C GLY A 681 -8.68 20.05 -5.22
N LEU A 682 -9.41 19.37 -6.12
CA LEU A 682 -10.78 19.75 -6.47
C LEU A 682 -11.77 19.40 -5.35
N ASP A 683 -12.57 20.37 -4.93
CA ASP A 683 -13.67 20.16 -3.98
C ASP A 683 -14.93 19.71 -4.74
N LEU A 684 -15.12 18.39 -4.81
CA LEU A 684 -16.18 17.75 -5.59
C LEU A 684 -17.15 17.00 -4.68
N THR A 685 -18.38 16.80 -5.14
CA THR A 685 -19.39 15.96 -4.48
C THR A 685 -19.23 14.48 -4.78
N SER A 686 -18.52 14.13 -5.86
CA SER A 686 -18.16 12.76 -6.22
C SER A 686 -16.82 12.74 -6.97
N PRO A 687 -16.00 11.67 -6.85
CA PRO A 687 -14.69 11.61 -7.52
C PRO A 687 -14.75 11.85 -9.04
N TYR A 688 -15.81 11.36 -9.70
CA TYR A 688 -16.04 11.47 -11.15
C TYR A 688 -16.97 12.62 -11.55
N GLU A 689 -17.26 13.55 -10.64
CA GLU A 689 -18.00 14.77 -11.00
C GLU A 689 -17.21 15.62 -12.00
N ASN A 690 -17.89 16.09 -13.07
CA ASN A 690 -17.30 16.94 -14.12
C ASN A 690 -15.93 16.41 -14.62
N PRO A 691 -15.90 15.22 -15.25
CA PRO A 691 -14.65 14.54 -15.56
C PRO A 691 -13.73 15.28 -16.54
N SER A 692 -14.28 16.27 -17.27
CA SER A 692 -13.51 17.16 -18.15
C SER A 692 -12.66 18.20 -17.40
N ASP A 693 -12.94 18.48 -16.13
CA ASP A 693 -12.11 19.37 -15.32
C ASP A 693 -10.81 18.66 -14.96
N LEU A 694 -9.66 19.17 -15.40
CA LEU A 694 -8.38 18.50 -15.14
C LEU A 694 -7.80 18.88 -13.75
N GLY A 695 -8.41 19.80 -13.02
CA GLY A 695 -7.82 20.38 -11.81
C GLY A 695 -6.56 21.15 -12.14
N ASP A 696 -5.41 20.73 -11.61
CA ASP A 696 -4.11 21.29 -11.97
C ASP A 696 -3.68 20.80 -13.36
N ALA A 697 -4.07 21.56 -14.40
CA ALA A 697 -3.72 21.25 -15.79
C ALA A 697 -2.20 21.21 -16.05
N SER A 698 -1.40 21.96 -15.28
CA SER A 698 0.07 21.92 -15.40
C SER A 698 0.59 20.57 -14.90
N LEU A 699 0.13 20.13 -13.73
CA LEU A 699 0.45 18.83 -13.17
C LEU A 699 -0.04 17.67 -14.06
N TYR A 700 -1.28 17.77 -14.59
CA TYR A 700 -1.82 16.81 -15.55
C TYR A 700 -0.88 16.64 -16.75
N ASN A 701 -0.52 17.74 -17.41
CA ASN A 701 0.34 17.71 -18.59
C ASN A 701 1.74 17.18 -18.29
N LYS A 702 2.32 17.49 -17.12
CA LYS A 702 3.61 16.92 -16.69
C LYS A 702 3.54 15.39 -16.57
N LEU A 703 2.47 14.87 -15.98
CA LEU A 703 2.31 13.43 -15.71
C LEU A 703 1.97 12.60 -16.95
N LEU A 704 1.63 13.23 -18.07
CA LEU A 704 1.49 12.53 -19.35
C LEU A 704 2.83 11.99 -19.88
N ASP A 705 3.95 12.59 -19.46
CA ASP A 705 5.29 12.07 -19.73
C ASP A 705 5.73 11.17 -18.58
N GLN A 706 5.84 9.86 -18.85
CA GLN A 706 6.25 8.85 -17.87
C GLN A 706 7.67 9.09 -17.32
N ALA A 707 8.53 9.86 -18.01
CA ALA A 707 9.83 10.23 -17.48
C ALA A 707 9.69 11.06 -16.19
N ASN A 708 8.62 11.84 -16.04
CA ASN A 708 8.34 12.63 -14.85
C ASN A 708 7.80 11.79 -13.68
N TRP A 709 7.48 10.51 -13.88
CA TRP A 709 7.03 9.63 -12.79
C TRP A 709 8.16 9.28 -11.82
N TYR A 710 9.40 9.50 -12.24
CA TYR A 710 10.59 9.11 -11.50
C TYR A 710 11.36 10.34 -11.03
N LEU A 711 12.04 10.19 -9.90
CA LEU A 711 12.97 11.18 -9.36
C LEU A 711 14.23 11.24 -10.22
N ALA A 712 14.86 12.42 -10.25
CA ALA A 712 16.06 12.66 -11.04
C ALA A 712 17.16 11.66 -10.68
N ASN A 713 17.71 11.01 -11.71
CA ASN A 713 18.94 10.25 -11.58
C ASN A 713 20.13 11.22 -11.38
N PRO A 714 21.20 10.81 -10.67
CA PRO A 714 22.40 11.62 -10.56
C PRO A 714 23.02 11.91 -11.94
N VAL A 715 23.60 13.10 -12.09
CA VAL A 715 24.38 13.50 -13.27
C VAL A 715 25.85 13.26 -12.96
N TYR A 716 26.51 12.40 -13.73
CA TYR A 716 27.88 11.95 -13.47
C TYR A 716 28.92 12.69 -14.31
#